data_AF-A0A3Q8XN82-F1
#
_entry.id   AF-A0A3Q8XN82-F1
#
_cell.length_a   1.000
_cell.length_b   1.000
_cell.length_c   1.000
_cell.angle_alpha   90.00
_cell.angle_beta   90.00
_cell.angle_gamma   90.00
#
_symmetry.space_group_name_H-M   'P 1'
#
loop_
_entity.id
_entity.type
_entity.pdbx_description
1 polymer ?
#
loop_
_entity_poly.entity_id
_entity_poly.type
_entity_poly.pdbx_seq_one_letter_code
_entity_poly.pdbx_strand_id
1 'polypeptide(L)'
;MNHLEMTRRPLAETVGQFDRMLEQLENASSFAKANYQGRLLDVARRIMVNDGGLAVLRDRAARADAAGLFAGSDWDRPEALLPGLVGGTLRDGPLQTKMLECMSLLRFGAVASGSYRKTGLTAEAASEFLAKVLALNLARIFGTSDEASRASAGSLDPAINRLFSTLLEIVGPMTIQEKLVDEVHRVLAQRPIQIDHIKGMIAQIAVTGSNANFPQSHLSDRAKRLVEAAFSPTSLCADDPGLSRYGDRLSSADDETLKLEAETLAKRMHETGIVSDYHPAFVRWAVDHQSDELLGRALGLSSTGLDAMRCYSALTHDLIRTAVFPETAQAVLGLALMLERGILYSPPVAPSFWRMLDLNICNSVQTVLSERFGTRIEPRAYLVAGLLQMLGLPLGVGQGNNPTCQSARALSLWALNDPDYLLHIVAQTALHDNLIMHFEGQRIESKDLGHGLVTTPVLDTDPISAILVPHLDKLYAEMGRRCGNRGEDPHRWINPELHGWWVGRDFHIAVDVNSGHLAEHRNFVSRFCAAYHPTWNGNQQIVHPQPIGIAATTNTGTFVGWHAISLIRVSLDQDGVMRVYFYNPNNDSGQDWGNGTVVSTEGHGERFGEASLPFERFAAHVYIFHDDPISAGDCSIVPASLVDKVVALTAAGWGMSRQPE
;
A
#
# COMPACT_ATOMS: atom_id res chain seq x y z
N MET A 1 -49.24 13.76 -14.99
CA MET A 1 -49.19 15.14 -15.50
C MET A 1 -48.65 16.02 -14.37
N ASN A 2 -47.52 16.69 -14.64
CA ASN A 2 -46.84 17.70 -13.82
C ASN A 2 -46.24 17.29 -12.47
N HIS A 3 -44.96 16.93 -12.48
CA HIS A 3 -43.87 17.75 -11.92
C HIS A 3 -42.57 16.94 -11.88
N LEU A 4 -41.84 16.86 -13.01
CA LEU A 4 -40.40 16.58 -13.10
C LEU A 4 -39.94 16.57 -14.58
N GLU A 5 -40.33 17.59 -15.36
CA GLU A 5 -39.56 17.97 -16.54
C GLU A 5 -38.60 19.09 -16.13
N MET A 6 -37.44 18.72 -15.61
CA MET A 6 -36.30 19.63 -15.62
C MET A 6 -35.98 19.91 -17.09
N THR A 7 -36.18 21.16 -17.50
CA THR A 7 -35.85 21.73 -18.80
C THR A 7 -34.44 21.30 -19.26
N ARG A 8 -34.34 20.25 -20.08
CA ARG A 8 -33.13 19.94 -20.83
C ARG A 8 -32.95 21.06 -21.85
N ARG A 9 -32.12 22.07 -21.54
CA ARG A 9 -31.57 22.94 -22.59
C ARG A 9 -30.93 22.03 -23.64
N PRO A 10 -31.18 22.23 -24.94
CA PRO A 10 -30.50 21.49 -25.99
C PRO A 10 -28.98 21.49 -25.76
N LEU A 11 -28.32 20.35 -25.98
CA LEU A 11 -26.86 20.22 -25.81
C LEU A 11 -26.12 21.38 -26.50
N ALA A 12 -26.55 21.76 -27.71
CA ALA A 12 -26.03 22.88 -28.47
C ALA A 12 -26.04 24.23 -27.71
N GLU A 13 -27.09 24.54 -26.95
CA GLU A 13 -27.15 25.77 -26.14
C GLU A 13 -26.17 25.74 -24.97
N THR A 14 -26.02 24.58 -24.34
CA THR A 14 -25.07 24.37 -23.23
C THR A 14 -23.63 24.45 -23.74
N VAL A 15 -23.36 23.91 -24.94
CA VAL A 15 -22.07 24.06 -25.63
C VAL A 15 -21.78 25.51 -25.97
N GLY A 16 -22.75 26.25 -26.50
CA GLY A 16 -22.59 27.69 -26.76
C GLY A 16 -22.33 28.50 -25.47
N GLN A 17 -22.91 28.09 -24.34
CA GLN A 17 -22.59 28.67 -23.04
C GLN A 17 -21.16 28.35 -22.60
N PHE A 18 -20.71 27.11 -22.77
CA PHE A 18 -19.35 26.69 -22.45
C PHE A 18 -18.32 27.48 -23.27
N ASP A 19 -18.54 27.60 -24.58
CA ASP A 19 -17.61 28.29 -25.48
C ASP A 19 -17.46 29.79 -25.12
N ARG A 20 -18.56 30.47 -24.74
CA ARG A 20 -18.50 31.86 -24.25
C ARG A 20 -17.74 31.99 -22.93
N MET A 21 -17.91 31.03 -22.02
CA MET A 21 -17.22 31.07 -20.73
C MET A 21 -15.75 30.70 -20.84
N LEU A 22 -15.42 29.82 -21.79
CA LEU A 22 -14.04 29.52 -22.15
C LEU A 22 -13.35 30.76 -22.72
N GLU A 23 -14.00 31.52 -23.60
CA GLU A 23 -13.50 32.80 -24.11
C GLU A 23 -13.29 33.85 -22.99
N GLN A 24 -14.16 33.88 -21.98
CA GLN A 24 -13.96 34.74 -20.80
C GLN A 24 -12.73 34.32 -19.98
N LEU A 25 -12.50 33.01 -19.82
CA LEU A 25 -11.33 32.48 -19.12
C LEU A 25 -10.03 32.78 -19.89
N GLU A 26 -10.05 32.67 -21.23
CA GLU A 26 -8.91 33.00 -22.10
C GLU A 26 -8.49 34.46 -21.97
N ASN A 27 -9.47 35.37 -21.91
CA ASN A 27 -9.25 36.80 -21.82
C ASN A 27 -9.02 37.31 -20.38
N ALA A 28 -9.17 36.45 -19.37
CA ALA A 28 -8.96 36.82 -17.97
C ALA A 28 -7.46 36.92 -17.64
N SER A 29 -7.10 37.89 -16.78
CA SER A 29 -5.76 37.95 -16.19
C SER A 29 -5.48 36.72 -15.33
N SER A 30 -4.20 36.37 -15.15
CA SER A 30 -3.78 35.19 -14.40
C SER A 30 -4.42 35.07 -13.01
N PHE A 31 -4.47 36.17 -12.24
CA PHE A 31 -5.07 36.20 -10.91
C PHE A 31 -6.61 36.12 -10.92
N ALA A 32 -7.27 36.47 -12.03
CA ALA A 32 -8.72 36.47 -12.15
C ALA A 32 -9.28 35.13 -12.64
N LYS A 33 -8.44 34.22 -13.18
CA LYS A 33 -8.87 32.93 -13.74
C LYS A 33 -9.65 32.06 -12.75
N ALA A 34 -9.29 32.09 -11.48
CA ALA A 34 -9.98 31.36 -10.41
C ALA A 34 -11.49 31.68 -10.35
N ASN A 35 -11.90 32.91 -10.71
CA ASN A 35 -13.30 33.34 -10.71
C ASN A 35 -14.15 32.71 -11.83
N TYR A 36 -13.49 32.18 -12.88
CA TYR A 36 -14.14 31.63 -14.07
C TYR A 36 -14.06 30.09 -14.13
N GLN A 37 -12.98 29.50 -13.62
CA GLN A 37 -12.72 28.05 -13.65
C GLN A 37 -13.89 27.24 -13.09
N GLY A 38 -14.36 27.54 -11.86
CA GLY A 38 -15.45 26.79 -11.22
C GLY A 38 -16.75 26.82 -12.04
N ARG A 39 -17.10 27.98 -12.62
CA ARG A 39 -18.30 28.09 -13.45
C ARG A 39 -18.15 27.33 -14.78
N LEU A 40 -16.96 27.32 -15.37
CA LEU A 40 -16.67 26.57 -16.60
C LEU A 40 -16.79 25.06 -16.35
N LEU A 41 -16.26 24.57 -15.23
CA LEU A 41 -16.38 23.16 -14.80
C LEU A 41 -17.85 22.75 -14.56
N ASP A 42 -18.66 23.64 -14.00
CA ASP A 42 -20.10 23.38 -13.81
C ASP A 42 -20.85 23.22 -15.14
N VAL A 43 -20.47 23.98 -16.18
CA VAL A 43 -21.04 23.81 -17.52
C VAL A 43 -20.48 22.56 -18.20
N ALA A 44 -19.19 22.27 -18.04
CA ALA A 44 -18.57 21.03 -18.52
C ALA A 44 -19.31 19.80 -17.98
N ARG A 45 -19.65 19.80 -16.69
CA ARG A 45 -20.44 18.73 -16.06
C ARG A 45 -21.77 18.50 -16.77
N ARG A 46 -22.49 19.58 -17.10
CA ARG A 46 -23.78 19.49 -17.80
C ARG A 46 -23.61 18.95 -19.21
N ILE A 47 -22.51 19.27 -19.90
CA ILE A 47 -22.19 18.69 -21.21
C ILE A 47 -21.88 17.19 -21.05
N MET A 48 -21.01 16.82 -20.10
CA MET A 48 -20.48 15.46 -19.92
C MET A 48 -21.57 14.40 -19.70
N VAL A 49 -22.67 14.76 -19.01
CA VAL A 49 -23.78 13.82 -18.73
C VAL A 49 -24.67 13.54 -19.94
N ASN A 50 -24.63 14.37 -20.98
CA ASN A 50 -25.42 14.18 -22.21
C ASN A 50 -24.72 13.24 -23.20
N ASP A 51 -25.52 12.58 -24.03
CA ASP A 51 -25.02 11.76 -25.15
C ASP A 51 -24.22 12.63 -26.13
N GLY A 52 -23.05 12.15 -26.56
CA GLY A 52 -22.11 12.91 -27.39
C GLY A 52 -21.34 14.02 -26.67
N GLY A 53 -21.66 14.33 -25.40
CA GLY A 53 -21.02 15.41 -24.64
C GLY A 53 -19.52 15.21 -24.40
N LEU A 54 -19.07 13.96 -24.24
CA LEU A 54 -17.64 13.66 -24.07
C LEU A 54 -16.82 14.02 -25.31
N ALA A 55 -17.32 13.74 -26.51
CA ALA A 55 -16.64 14.12 -27.75
C ALA A 55 -16.51 15.65 -27.83
N VAL A 56 -17.58 16.37 -27.51
CA VAL A 56 -17.59 17.85 -27.47
C VAL A 56 -16.52 18.40 -26.52
N LEU A 57 -16.41 17.85 -25.30
CA LEU A 57 -15.42 18.28 -24.31
C LEU A 57 -14.00 17.89 -24.72
N ARG A 58 -13.81 16.71 -25.29
CA ARG A 58 -12.51 16.25 -25.83
C ARG A 58 -11.97 17.23 -26.87
N ASP A 59 -12.82 17.64 -27.82
CA ASP A 59 -12.44 18.56 -28.89
C ASP A 59 -12.08 19.97 -28.35
N ARG A 60 -12.48 20.30 -27.11
CA ARG A 60 -12.21 21.57 -26.42
C ARG A 60 -11.13 21.45 -25.35
N ALA A 61 -10.63 20.26 -25.04
CA ALA A 61 -9.69 20.02 -23.95
C ALA A 61 -8.38 20.81 -24.13
N ALA A 62 -7.83 20.83 -25.35
CA ALA A 62 -6.64 21.61 -25.71
C ALA A 62 -6.83 23.12 -25.48
N ARG A 63 -7.98 23.65 -25.94
CA ARG A 63 -8.32 25.07 -25.77
C ARG A 63 -8.52 25.42 -24.29
N ALA A 64 -9.19 24.56 -23.53
CA ALA A 64 -9.39 24.74 -22.09
C ALA A 64 -8.07 24.72 -21.30
N ASP A 65 -7.14 23.82 -21.65
CA ASP A 65 -5.81 23.79 -21.04
C ASP A 65 -5.03 25.08 -21.36
N ALA A 66 -5.01 25.50 -22.63
CA ALA A 66 -4.38 26.76 -23.05
C ALA A 66 -4.99 28.01 -22.40
N ALA A 67 -6.31 27.99 -22.17
CA ALA A 67 -7.04 29.04 -21.45
C ALA A 67 -6.65 29.12 -19.97
N GLY A 68 -5.94 28.14 -19.42
CA GLY A 68 -5.55 28.09 -18.01
C GLY A 68 -6.66 27.52 -17.11
N LEU A 69 -7.42 26.53 -17.59
CA LEU A 69 -8.40 25.81 -16.77
C LEU A 69 -7.76 25.23 -15.50
N PHE A 70 -6.52 24.76 -15.59
CA PHE A 70 -5.80 24.13 -14.48
C PHE A 70 -4.92 25.09 -13.68
N ALA A 71 -4.82 26.35 -14.11
CA ALA A 71 -3.91 27.33 -13.50
C ALA A 71 -4.17 27.48 -11.99
N GLY A 72 -3.10 27.41 -11.20
CA GLY A 72 -3.17 27.51 -9.74
C GLY A 72 -3.60 26.24 -9.01
N SER A 73 -3.62 25.09 -9.70
CA SER A 73 -3.89 23.76 -9.13
C SER A 73 -2.79 22.76 -9.49
N ASP A 74 -2.77 21.59 -8.84
CA ASP A 74 -1.81 20.52 -9.14
C ASP A 74 -1.89 20.04 -10.60
N TRP A 75 -3.08 20.09 -11.20
CA TRP A 75 -3.31 19.72 -12.60
C TRP A 75 -2.65 20.66 -13.62
N ASP A 76 -2.12 21.81 -13.20
CA ASP A 76 -1.35 22.71 -14.07
C ASP A 76 -0.01 22.09 -14.49
N ARG A 77 0.50 21.14 -13.70
CA ARG A 77 1.74 20.39 -13.94
C ARG A 77 1.41 18.93 -14.27
N PRO A 78 0.98 18.60 -15.50
CA PRO A 78 0.59 17.25 -15.87
C PRO A 78 1.66 16.20 -15.57
N GLU A 79 2.94 16.55 -15.69
CA GLU A 79 4.09 15.67 -15.40
C GLU A 79 4.21 15.26 -13.92
N ALA A 80 3.56 15.99 -13.01
CA ALA A 80 3.57 15.71 -11.58
C ALA A 80 2.35 14.91 -11.10
N LEU A 81 1.38 14.63 -11.98
CA LEU A 81 0.17 13.90 -11.61
C LEU A 81 0.45 12.40 -11.44
N LEU A 82 -0.23 11.79 -10.46
CA LEU A 82 -0.07 10.38 -10.09
C LEU A 82 -1.29 9.56 -10.51
N PRO A 83 -1.13 8.50 -11.34
CA PRO A 83 -2.24 7.64 -11.77
C PRO A 83 -3.06 7.04 -10.61
N GLY A 84 -2.40 6.67 -9.51
CA GLY A 84 -3.03 6.05 -8.34
C GLY A 84 -4.04 6.95 -7.61
N LEU A 85 -3.91 8.28 -7.73
CA LEU A 85 -4.82 9.21 -7.07
C LEU A 85 -6.13 9.44 -7.84
N VAL A 86 -6.14 9.16 -9.15
CA VAL A 86 -7.30 9.46 -10.03
C VAL A 86 -8.57 8.76 -9.56
N GLY A 87 -8.48 7.47 -9.19
CA GLY A 87 -9.64 6.69 -8.75
C GLY A 87 -10.28 7.26 -7.49
N GLY A 88 -9.46 7.60 -6.49
CA GLY A 88 -9.89 8.24 -5.25
C GLY A 88 -10.50 9.62 -5.50
N THR A 89 -9.85 10.46 -6.31
CA THR A 89 -10.38 11.77 -6.70
C THR A 89 -11.77 11.68 -7.32
N LEU A 90 -11.98 10.74 -8.25
CA LEU A 90 -13.27 10.57 -8.94
C LEU A 90 -14.36 9.98 -8.03
N ARG A 91 -13.98 9.17 -7.04
CA ARG A 91 -14.93 8.55 -6.11
C ARG A 91 -15.32 9.50 -4.98
N ASP A 92 -14.35 10.11 -4.31
CA ASP A 92 -14.54 10.79 -3.03
C ASP A 92 -14.34 12.33 -3.12
N GLY A 93 -13.76 12.82 -4.22
CA GLY A 93 -13.44 14.23 -4.38
C GLY A 93 -14.66 15.16 -4.48
N PRO A 94 -14.54 16.45 -4.11
CA PRO A 94 -15.57 17.44 -4.38
C PRO A 94 -15.91 17.52 -5.88
N LEU A 95 -17.15 17.89 -6.21
CA LEU A 95 -17.65 17.85 -7.59
C LEU A 95 -16.77 18.64 -8.59
N GLN A 96 -16.26 19.80 -8.18
CA GLN A 96 -15.35 20.61 -9.01
C GLN A 96 -14.04 19.87 -9.28
N THR A 97 -13.43 19.25 -8.26
CA THR A 97 -12.21 18.45 -8.39
C THR A 97 -12.43 17.24 -9.29
N LYS A 98 -13.58 16.55 -9.16
CA LYS A 98 -13.95 15.46 -10.08
C LYS A 98 -13.99 15.93 -11.54
N MET A 99 -14.60 17.09 -11.79
CA MET A 99 -14.68 17.64 -13.15
C MET A 99 -13.33 18.13 -13.67
N LEU A 100 -12.48 18.67 -12.80
CA LEU A 100 -11.12 19.06 -13.14
C LEU A 100 -10.30 17.82 -13.55
N GLU A 101 -10.41 16.73 -12.78
CA GLU A 101 -9.80 15.43 -13.12
C GLU A 101 -10.31 14.91 -14.47
N CYS A 102 -11.62 14.89 -14.71
CA CYS A 102 -12.19 14.49 -15.99
C CYS A 102 -11.66 15.32 -17.18
N MET A 103 -11.55 16.64 -17.02
CA MET A 103 -10.99 17.51 -18.06
C MET A 103 -9.49 17.28 -18.25
N SER A 104 -8.75 16.97 -17.17
CA SER A 104 -7.34 16.59 -17.25
C SER A 104 -7.18 15.28 -18.04
N LEU A 105 -7.96 14.25 -17.73
CA LEU A 105 -7.91 12.97 -18.47
C LEU A 105 -8.22 13.16 -19.96
N LEU A 106 -9.16 14.04 -20.31
CA LEU A 106 -9.41 14.44 -21.70
C LEU A 106 -8.23 15.17 -22.34
N ARG A 107 -7.53 16.05 -21.61
CA ARG A 107 -6.27 16.68 -22.05
C ARG A 107 -5.20 15.61 -22.32
N PHE A 108 -5.01 14.65 -21.42
CA PHE A 108 -4.09 13.53 -21.63
C PHE A 108 -4.47 12.73 -22.88
N GLY A 109 -5.76 12.45 -23.10
CA GLY A 109 -6.24 11.75 -24.30
C GLY A 109 -5.95 12.53 -25.59
N ALA A 110 -6.09 13.85 -25.56
CA ALA A 110 -5.73 14.70 -26.69
C ALA A 110 -4.22 14.69 -26.99
N VAL A 111 -3.37 14.68 -25.95
CA VAL A 111 -1.91 14.60 -26.11
C VAL A 111 -1.47 13.22 -26.60
N ALA A 112 -2.01 12.14 -26.01
CA ALA A 112 -1.71 10.76 -26.40
C ALA A 112 -2.11 10.45 -27.85
N SER A 113 -3.23 11.02 -28.32
CA SER A 113 -3.67 10.90 -29.73
C SER A 113 -2.91 11.81 -30.70
N GLY A 114 -2.00 12.66 -30.21
CA GLY A 114 -1.25 13.64 -31.01
C GLY A 114 -2.07 14.84 -31.48
N SER A 115 -3.33 14.98 -31.04
CA SER A 115 -4.20 16.11 -31.40
C SER A 115 -3.88 17.40 -30.63
N TYR A 116 -3.10 17.30 -29.55
CA TYR A 116 -2.62 18.43 -28.76
C TYR A 116 -1.13 18.27 -28.39
N ARG A 117 -0.36 19.37 -28.44
CA ARG A 117 1.03 19.40 -27.96
C ARG A 117 1.12 20.28 -26.73
N LYS A 118 1.65 19.74 -25.64
CA LYS A 118 1.83 20.43 -24.36
C LYS A 118 3.30 20.36 -23.95
N THR A 119 3.90 21.50 -23.62
CA THR A 119 5.25 21.52 -23.05
C THR A 119 5.24 20.77 -21.71
N GLY A 120 6.21 19.88 -21.51
CA GLY A 120 6.30 19.04 -20.29
C GLY A 120 5.56 17.70 -20.36
N LEU A 121 4.73 17.45 -21.39
CA LEU A 121 4.00 16.19 -21.54
C LEU A 121 4.08 15.68 -22.99
N THR A 122 4.81 14.57 -23.20
CA THR A 122 4.90 13.90 -24.51
C THR A 122 3.69 12.99 -24.76
N ALA A 123 3.47 12.60 -26.02
CA ALA A 123 2.39 11.67 -26.38
C ALA A 123 2.59 10.30 -25.72
N GLU A 124 3.84 9.83 -25.67
CA GLU A 124 4.21 8.57 -25.02
C GLU A 124 3.94 8.63 -23.51
N ALA A 125 4.41 9.69 -22.83
CA ALA A 125 4.18 9.87 -21.40
C ALA A 125 2.69 9.98 -21.07
N ALA A 126 1.91 10.66 -21.93
CA ALA A 126 0.46 10.76 -21.75
C ALA A 126 -0.23 9.40 -21.93
N SER A 127 0.18 8.62 -22.92
CA SER A 127 -0.32 7.26 -23.14
C SER A 127 0.01 6.33 -21.96
N GLU A 128 1.24 6.40 -21.45
CA GLU A 128 1.66 5.63 -20.27
C GLU A 128 0.89 6.00 -19.01
N PHE A 129 0.67 7.30 -18.77
CA PHE A 129 -0.15 7.78 -17.66
C PHE A 129 -1.58 7.23 -17.75
N LEU A 130 -2.22 7.36 -18.92
CA LEU A 130 -3.58 6.87 -19.14
C LEU A 130 -3.67 5.34 -19.02
N ALA A 131 -2.69 4.60 -19.54
CA ALA A 131 -2.65 3.14 -19.40
C ALA A 131 -2.67 2.71 -17.93
N LYS A 132 -1.88 3.37 -17.08
CA LYS A 132 -1.87 3.13 -15.63
C LYS A 132 -3.20 3.53 -14.97
N VAL A 133 -3.76 4.69 -15.32
CA VAL A 133 -5.08 5.12 -14.80
C VAL A 133 -6.17 4.10 -15.14
N LEU A 134 -6.20 3.63 -16.39
CA LEU A 134 -7.17 2.63 -16.84
C LEU A 134 -6.97 1.30 -16.11
N ALA A 135 -5.74 0.83 -15.96
CA ALA A 135 -5.39 -0.41 -15.24
C ALA A 135 -5.86 -0.38 -13.78
N LEU A 136 -5.66 0.73 -13.06
CA LEU A 136 -6.05 0.87 -11.65
C LEU A 136 -7.57 1.06 -11.46
N ASN A 137 -8.34 1.23 -12.54
CA ASN A 137 -9.78 1.53 -12.49
C ASN A 137 -10.62 0.63 -13.43
N LEU A 138 -10.12 -0.57 -13.74
CA LEU A 138 -10.77 -1.51 -14.67
C LEU A 138 -12.20 -1.88 -14.31
N ALA A 139 -12.56 -1.85 -13.02
CA ALA A 139 -13.94 -2.07 -12.57
C ALA A 139 -14.93 -1.08 -13.22
N ARG A 140 -14.50 0.16 -13.49
CA ARG A 140 -15.30 1.18 -14.19
C ARG A 140 -15.50 0.89 -15.69
N ILE A 141 -14.66 0.04 -16.27
CA ILE A 141 -14.67 -0.33 -17.70
C ILE A 141 -15.44 -1.63 -17.91
N PHE A 142 -15.18 -2.65 -17.08
CA PHE A 142 -15.63 -4.02 -17.29
C PHE A 142 -16.79 -4.45 -16.37
N GLY A 143 -17.19 -3.61 -15.41
CA GLY A 143 -18.48 -3.75 -14.73
C GLY A 143 -18.57 -4.76 -13.59
N THR A 144 -17.48 -5.03 -12.85
CA THR A 144 -17.57 -5.75 -11.58
C THR A 144 -17.95 -4.81 -10.44
N SER A 145 -19.18 -4.28 -10.48
CA SER A 145 -19.75 -3.51 -9.36
C SER A 145 -20.43 -4.43 -8.35
N ASP A 146 -19.90 -4.48 -7.13
CA ASP A 146 -20.58 -5.08 -5.99
C ASP A 146 -21.85 -4.29 -5.61
N GLU A 147 -22.67 -4.87 -4.73
CA GLU A 147 -23.92 -4.25 -4.28
C GLU A 147 -23.65 -2.92 -3.51
N ALA A 148 -22.49 -2.80 -2.86
CA ALA A 148 -22.05 -1.60 -2.14
C ALA A 148 -21.75 -0.43 -3.11
N SER A 149 -21.08 -0.70 -4.23
CA SER A 149 -20.78 0.28 -5.28
C SER A 149 -22.05 0.81 -5.97
N ARG A 150 -23.12 0.00 -6.02
CA ARG A 150 -24.43 0.42 -6.55
C ARG A 150 -25.17 1.35 -5.60
N ALA A 151 -25.01 1.17 -4.28
CA ALA A 151 -25.62 2.04 -3.27
C ALA A 151 -24.94 3.42 -3.15
N SER A 152 -23.66 3.53 -3.54
CA SER A 152 -22.87 4.77 -3.49
C SER A 152 -22.73 5.50 -4.83
N ALA A 153 -23.37 5.02 -5.90
CA ALA A 153 -23.18 5.56 -7.25
C ALA A 153 -23.72 7.00 -7.38
N GLY A 154 -22.83 7.94 -7.69
CA GLY A 154 -23.17 9.34 -7.91
C GLY A 154 -23.76 9.56 -9.30
N SER A 155 -24.52 10.65 -9.48
CA SER A 155 -25.16 10.98 -10.76
C SER A 155 -24.20 11.16 -11.95
N LEU A 156 -22.89 11.29 -11.69
CA LEU A 156 -21.84 11.48 -12.70
C LEU A 156 -21.16 10.16 -13.11
N ASP A 157 -21.30 9.08 -12.33
CA ASP A 157 -20.59 7.83 -12.58
C ASP A 157 -20.83 7.23 -13.97
N PRO A 158 -22.05 7.24 -14.53
CA PRO A 158 -22.26 6.77 -15.90
C PRO A 158 -21.44 7.56 -16.95
N ALA A 159 -21.27 8.87 -16.73
CA ALA A 159 -20.49 9.72 -17.63
C ALA A 159 -18.98 9.47 -17.46
N ILE A 160 -18.52 9.24 -16.22
CA ILE A 160 -17.14 8.86 -15.93
C ILE A 160 -16.83 7.50 -16.55
N ASN A 161 -17.70 6.51 -16.42
CA ASN A 161 -17.46 5.19 -17.02
C ASN A 161 -17.34 5.28 -18.55
N ARG A 162 -18.19 6.10 -19.21
CA ARG A 162 -18.04 6.40 -20.64
C ARG A 162 -16.70 7.09 -20.98
N LEU A 163 -16.23 8.01 -20.13
CA LEU A 163 -14.91 8.63 -20.30
C LEU A 163 -13.81 7.57 -20.28
N PHE A 164 -13.84 6.63 -19.33
CA PHE A 164 -12.87 5.53 -19.26
C PHE A 164 -12.93 4.63 -20.50
N SER A 165 -14.12 4.32 -21.02
CA SER A 165 -14.27 3.61 -22.29
C SER A 165 -13.66 4.37 -23.47
N THR A 166 -13.85 5.70 -23.56
CA THR A 166 -13.23 6.52 -24.62
C THR A 166 -11.70 6.56 -24.49
N LEU A 167 -11.17 6.63 -23.28
CA LEU A 167 -9.72 6.62 -23.05
C LEU A 167 -9.09 5.26 -23.39
N LEU A 168 -9.81 4.15 -23.13
CA LEU A 168 -9.42 2.80 -23.53
C LEU A 168 -9.24 2.68 -25.04
N GLU A 169 -10.13 3.27 -25.84
CA GLU A 169 -10.01 3.28 -27.30
C GLU A 169 -8.75 4.04 -27.79
N ILE A 170 -8.32 5.07 -27.05
CA ILE A 170 -7.13 5.88 -27.38
C ILE A 170 -5.84 5.13 -27.05
N VAL A 171 -5.75 4.51 -25.87
CA VAL A 171 -4.53 3.87 -25.37
C VAL A 171 -4.33 2.46 -25.96
N GLY A 172 -5.43 1.74 -26.16
CA GLY A 172 -5.40 0.35 -26.58
C GLY A 172 -5.37 -0.64 -25.40
N PRO A 173 -6.08 -1.78 -25.53
CA PRO A 173 -6.29 -2.76 -24.46
C PRO A 173 -5.05 -3.57 -24.07
N MET A 174 -4.18 -3.88 -25.03
CA MET A 174 -2.94 -4.64 -24.77
C MET A 174 -1.99 -3.89 -23.84
N THR A 175 -1.80 -2.59 -24.09
CA THR A 175 -0.97 -1.70 -23.27
C THR A 175 -1.43 -1.69 -21.81
N ILE A 176 -2.75 -1.72 -21.59
CA ILE A 176 -3.33 -1.70 -20.24
C ILE A 176 -3.07 -3.02 -19.52
N GLN A 177 -3.21 -4.15 -20.22
CA GLN A 177 -2.97 -5.46 -19.65
C GLN A 177 -1.51 -5.63 -19.20
N GLU A 178 -0.54 -5.19 -20.01
CA GLU A 178 0.87 -5.24 -19.63
C GLU A 178 1.16 -4.37 -18.40
N LYS A 179 0.65 -3.14 -18.36
CA LYS A 179 0.81 -2.25 -17.20
C LYS A 179 0.13 -2.79 -15.94
N LEU A 180 -1.01 -3.47 -16.07
CA LEU A 180 -1.67 -4.13 -14.94
C LEU A 180 -0.84 -5.31 -14.41
N VAL A 181 -0.26 -6.11 -15.30
CA VAL A 181 0.63 -7.22 -14.91
C VAL A 181 1.87 -6.69 -14.20
N ASP A 182 2.49 -5.62 -14.71
CA ASP A 182 3.62 -4.96 -14.06
C ASP A 182 3.24 -4.45 -12.68
N GLU A 183 2.05 -3.85 -12.54
CA GLU A 183 1.56 -3.36 -11.25
C GLU A 183 1.31 -4.48 -10.25
N VAL A 184 0.65 -5.58 -10.68
CA VAL A 184 0.43 -6.75 -9.83
C VAL A 184 1.76 -7.32 -9.34
N HIS A 185 2.75 -7.47 -10.23
CA HIS A 185 4.08 -7.95 -9.84
C HIS A 185 4.77 -7.02 -8.85
N ARG A 186 4.74 -5.71 -9.11
CA ARG A 186 5.34 -4.68 -8.27
C ARG A 186 4.78 -4.70 -6.84
N VAL A 187 3.45 -4.83 -6.72
CA VAL A 187 2.79 -4.92 -5.40
C VAL A 187 3.10 -6.26 -4.73
N LEU A 188 3.07 -7.37 -5.47
CA LEU A 188 3.36 -8.70 -4.92
C LEU A 188 4.81 -8.87 -4.46
N ALA A 189 5.78 -8.14 -5.03
CA ALA A 189 7.17 -8.13 -4.56
C ALA A 189 7.28 -7.74 -3.06
N GLN A 190 6.33 -6.94 -2.56
CA GLN A 190 6.28 -6.52 -1.16
C GLN A 190 5.57 -7.51 -0.24
N ARG A 191 4.98 -8.59 -0.79
CA ARG A 191 4.20 -9.61 -0.06
C ARG A 191 3.21 -8.99 0.94
N PRO A 192 2.27 -8.14 0.48
CA PRO A 192 1.28 -7.55 1.37
C PRO A 192 0.40 -8.63 2.01
N ILE A 193 -0.04 -8.38 3.24
CA ILE A 193 -1.00 -9.23 3.94
C ILE A 193 -2.38 -9.15 3.26
N GLN A 194 -2.78 -7.93 2.88
CA GLN A 194 -4.03 -7.68 2.17
C GLN A 194 -3.85 -7.91 0.67
N ILE A 195 -4.46 -8.98 0.16
CA ILE A 195 -4.30 -9.44 -1.22
C ILE A 195 -5.59 -9.38 -2.05
N ASP A 196 -6.73 -9.00 -1.46
CA ASP A 196 -8.03 -9.03 -2.15
C ASP A 196 -8.09 -8.10 -3.35
N HIS A 197 -7.55 -6.88 -3.22
CA HIS A 197 -7.45 -5.95 -4.36
C HIS A 197 -6.59 -6.56 -5.50
N ILE A 198 -5.51 -7.26 -5.14
CA ILE A 198 -4.61 -7.90 -6.11
C ILE A 198 -5.31 -9.08 -6.78
N LYS A 199 -6.01 -9.94 -6.03
CA LYS A 199 -6.86 -11.01 -6.58
C LYS A 199 -7.93 -10.44 -7.49
N GLY A 200 -8.51 -9.28 -7.16
CA GLY A 200 -9.44 -8.54 -8.02
C GLY A 200 -8.81 -8.11 -9.35
N MET A 201 -7.59 -7.57 -9.34
CA MET A 201 -6.83 -7.25 -10.56
C MET A 201 -6.55 -8.50 -11.40
N ILE A 202 -6.16 -9.62 -10.78
CA ILE A 202 -5.88 -10.89 -11.48
C ILE A 202 -7.18 -11.48 -12.07
N ALA A 203 -8.29 -11.40 -11.35
CA ALA A 203 -9.59 -11.80 -11.88
C ALA A 203 -9.96 -10.99 -13.12
N GLN A 204 -9.68 -9.68 -13.13
CA GLN A 204 -9.89 -8.84 -14.30
C GLN A 204 -9.00 -9.25 -15.48
N ILE A 205 -7.72 -9.60 -15.25
CA ILE A 205 -6.84 -10.17 -16.29
C ILE A 205 -7.49 -11.43 -16.91
N ALA A 206 -8.00 -12.33 -16.07
CA ALA A 206 -8.62 -13.57 -16.52
C ALA A 206 -9.90 -13.32 -17.35
N VAL A 207 -10.77 -12.42 -16.89
CA VAL A 207 -12.02 -12.06 -17.57
C VAL A 207 -11.75 -11.37 -18.90
N THR A 208 -10.81 -10.41 -18.94
CA THR A 208 -10.45 -9.73 -20.19
C THR A 208 -9.94 -10.72 -21.24
N GLY A 209 -9.11 -11.69 -20.85
CA GLY A 209 -8.64 -12.75 -21.75
C GLY A 209 -9.72 -13.71 -22.25
N SER A 210 -10.92 -13.71 -21.65
CA SER A 210 -12.02 -14.60 -22.04
C SER A 210 -13.02 -13.94 -23.00
N ASN A 211 -12.85 -12.65 -23.30
CA ASN A 211 -13.72 -11.90 -24.20
C ASN A 211 -13.42 -12.26 -25.67
N ALA A 212 -14.43 -12.43 -26.53
CA ALA A 212 -14.25 -12.73 -27.95
C ALA A 212 -13.44 -11.65 -28.70
N ASN A 213 -13.47 -10.40 -28.21
CA ASN A 213 -12.65 -9.31 -28.73
C ASN A 213 -11.18 -9.35 -28.24
N PHE A 214 -10.87 -10.19 -27.24
CA PHE A 214 -9.57 -10.33 -26.57
C PHE A 214 -9.30 -11.79 -26.12
N PRO A 215 -9.05 -12.73 -27.04
CA PRO A 215 -8.88 -14.14 -26.67
C PRO A 215 -7.63 -14.41 -25.82
N GLN A 216 -7.68 -15.44 -24.96
CA GLN A 216 -6.61 -15.85 -24.03
C GLN A 216 -5.26 -16.11 -24.72
N SER A 217 -5.26 -16.41 -26.03
CA SER A 217 -4.07 -16.54 -26.87
C SER A 217 -3.20 -15.28 -26.87
N HIS A 218 -3.75 -14.13 -26.47
CA HIS A 218 -3.05 -12.85 -26.38
C HIS A 218 -2.55 -12.49 -24.97
N LEU A 219 -2.83 -13.32 -23.96
CA LEU A 219 -2.25 -13.12 -22.63
C LEU A 219 -0.74 -13.35 -22.69
N SER A 220 0.04 -12.42 -22.15
CA SER A 220 1.47 -12.65 -21.93
C SER A 220 1.68 -13.84 -20.98
N ASP A 221 2.80 -14.54 -21.09
CA ASP A 221 3.09 -15.68 -20.21
C ASP A 221 3.24 -15.26 -18.74
N ARG A 222 3.50 -13.98 -18.47
CA ARG A 222 3.45 -13.40 -17.12
C ARG A 222 2.00 -13.33 -16.61
N ALA A 223 1.08 -12.82 -17.44
CA ALA A 223 -0.34 -12.76 -17.10
C ALA A 223 -0.94 -14.15 -16.83
N LYS A 224 -0.65 -15.13 -17.70
CA LYS A 224 -1.14 -16.51 -17.53
C LYS A 224 -0.68 -17.12 -16.21
N ARG A 225 0.59 -16.96 -15.85
CA ARG A 225 1.14 -17.47 -14.58
C ARG A 225 0.47 -16.88 -13.35
N LEU A 226 0.08 -15.60 -13.38
CA LEU A 226 -0.66 -14.98 -12.29
C LEU A 226 -2.08 -15.55 -12.16
N VAL A 227 -2.78 -15.73 -13.28
CA VAL A 227 -4.13 -16.32 -13.30
C VAL A 227 -4.08 -17.78 -12.81
N GLU A 228 -3.14 -18.58 -13.31
CA GLU A 228 -2.91 -19.96 -12.85
C GLU A 228 -2.62 -19.99 -11.35
N ALA A 229 -1.69 -19.16 -10.85
CA ALA A 229 -1.35 -19.16 -9.43
C ALA A 229 -2.54 -18.82 -8.52
N ALA A 230 -3.47 -17.97 -8.98
CA ALA A 230 -4.65 -17.58 -8.22
C ALA A 230 -5.77 -18.61 -8.26
N PHE A 231 -6.06 -19.19 -9.44
CA PHE A 231 -7.29 -19.95 -9.66
C PHE A 231 -7.08 -21.42 -10.05
N SER A 232 -5.91 -21.81 -10.56
CA SER A 232 -5.66 -23.17 -11.03
C SER A 232 -4.17 -23.56 -10.95
N PRO A 233 -3.55 -23.52 -9.75
CA PRO A 233 -2.09 -23.61 -9.60
C PRO A 233 -1.47 -24.95 -10.01
N THR A 234 -2.26 -26.03 -10.03
CA THR A 234 -1.79 -27.41 -10.18
C THR A 234 -2.65 -28.23 -11.15
N SER A 235 -2.17 -29.44 -11.47
CA SER A 235 -2.87 -30.36 -12.39
C SER A 235 -4.22 -30.83 -11.85
N LEU A 236 -4.36 -31.07 -10.55
CA LEU A 236 -5.62 -31.57 -9.98
C LEU A 236 -6.71 -30.49 -9.92
N CYS A 237 -6.37 -29.22 -10.10
CA CYS A 237 -7.31 -28.12 -10.19
C CYS A 237 -7.15 -27.27 -11.47
N ALA A 238 -6.52 -27.80 -12.51
CA ALA A 238 -6.20 -27.05 -13.73
C ALA A 238 -7.45 -26.48 -14.44
N ASP A 239 -8.57 -27.18 -14.30
CA ASP A 239 -9.89 -26.85 -14.85
C ASP A 239 -10.80 -26.07 -13.87
N ASP A 240 -10.28 -25.62 -12.73
CA ASP A 240 -11.04 -25.00 -11.64
C ASP A 240 -12.31 -25.80 -11.25
N PRO A 241 -12.16 -27.05 -10.78
CA PRO A 241 -13.29 -27.97 -10.56
C PRO A 241 -14.15 -27.60 -9.34
N GLY A 242 -13.80 -26.55 -8.61
CA GLY A 242 -14.31 -26.25 -7.26
C GLY A 242 -13.78 -27.18 -6.16
N LEU A 243 -13.91 -26.73 -4.90
CA LEU A 243 -13.26 -27.36 -3.74
C LEU A 243 -13.76 -28.78 -3.43
N SER A 244 -15.05 -29.05 -3.64
CA SER A 244 -15.65 -30.36 -3.38
C SER A 244 -15.07 -31.45 -4.29
N ARG A 245 -15.06 -31.22 -5.62
CA ARG A 245 -14.45 -32.15 -6.58
C ARG A 245 -12.93 -32.26 -6.41
N TYR A 246 -12.27 -31.20 -6.00
CA TYR A 246 -10.84 -31.25 -5.68
C TYR A 246 -10.56 -32.21 -4.51
N GLY A 247 -11.38 -32.18 -3.45
CA GLY A 247 -11.29 -33.17 -2.36
C GLY A 247 -11.45 -34.62 -2.80
N ASP A 248 -12.37 -34.88 -3.74
CA ASP A 248 -12.55 -36.22 -4.33
C ASP A 248 -11.29 -36.66 -5.12
N ARG A 249 -10.69 -35.72 -5.86
CA ARG A 249 -9.45 -35.95 -6.62
C ARG A 249 -8.27 -36.25 -5.69
N LEU A 250 -8.11 -35.50 -4.59
CA LEU A 250 -7.07 -35.77 -3.58
C LEU A 250 -7.22 -37.17 -2.98
N SER A 251 -8.45 -37.56 -2.63
CA SER A 251 -8.72 -38.86 -2.02
C SER A 251 -8.50 -40.04 -2.97
N SER A 252 -8.50 -39.79 -4.28
CA SER A 252 -8.32 -40.80 -5.33
C SER A 252 -6.90 -40.81 -5.90
N ALA A 253 -6.07 -39.81 -5.60
CA ALA A 253 -4.73 -39.66 -6.11
C ALA A 253 -3.77 -40.64 -5.44
N ASP A 254 -2.74 -41.07 -6.18
CA ASP A 254 -1.64 -41.86 -5.61
C ASP A 254 -0.62 -40.97 -4.90
N ASP A 255 0.28 -41.58 -4.12
CA ASP A 255 1.26 -40.89 -3.30
C ASP A 255 2.18 -39.95 -4.11
N GLU A 256 2.57 -40.35 -5.32
CA GLU A 256 3.44 -39.54 -6.19
C GLU A 256 2.69 -38.33 -6.75
N THR A 257 1.42 -38.49 -7.14
CA THR A 257 0.55 -37.39 -7.55
C THR A 257 0.33 -36.41 -6.39
N LEU A 258 0.11 -36.90 -5.16
CA LEU A 258 -0.06 -36.06 -3.98
C LEU A 258 1.20 -35.27 -3.61
N LYS A 259 2.38 -35.89 -3.74
CA LYS A 259 3.67 -35.19 -3.54
C LYS A 259 3.88 -34.10 -4.60
N LEU A 260 3.65 -34.42 -5.87
CA LEU A 260 3.77 -33.45 -6.97
C LEU A 260 2.79 -32.30 -6.80
N GLU A 261 1.56 -32.59 -6.38
CA GLU A 261 0.53 -31.60 -6.06
C GLU A 261 1.01 -30.65 -4.95
N ALA A 262 1.50 -31.20 -3.83
CA ALA A 262 2.04 -30.44 -2.70
C ALA A 262 3.20 -29.52 -3.13
N GLU A 263 4.17 -30.07 -3.87
CA GLU A 263 5.35 -29.32 -4.34
C GLU A 263 4.97 -28.21 -5.33
N THR A 264 3.99 -28.48 -6.20
CA THR A 264 3.53 -27.49 -7.18
C THR A 264 2.77 -26.36 -6.49
N LEU A 265 1.89 -26.66 -5.52
CA LEU A 265 1.23 -25.65 -4.68
C LEU A 265 2.26 -24.75 -3.99
N ALA A 266 3.21 -25.37 -3.28
CA ALA A 266 4.26 -24.63 -2.58
C ALA A 266 5.05 -23.72 -3.52
N LYS A 267 5.47 -24.24 -4.69
CA LYS A 267 6.20 -23.47 -5.69
C LYS A 267 5.41 -22.26 -6.17
N ARG A 268 4.14 -22.44 -6.56
CA ARG A 268 3.30 -21.33 -7.05
C ARG A 268 3.08 -20.27 -5.97
N MET A 269 2.83 -20.71 -4.74
CA MET A 269 2.65 -19.84 -3.59
C MET A 269 3.91 -19.00 -3.30
N HIS A 270 5.09 -19.62 -3.26
CA HIS A 270 6.34 -18.91 -2.94
C HIS A 270 6.84 -18.02 -4.09
N GLU A 271 6.66 -18.42 -5.34
CA GLU A 271 7.01 -17.61 -6.52
C GLU A 271 6.18 -16.31 -6.56
N THR A 272 4.86 -16.43 -6.40
CA THR A 272 3.94 -15.31 -6.61
C THR A 272 3.56 -14.56 -5.34
N GLY A 273 3.64 -15.21 -4.18
CA GLY A 273 3.05 -14.71 -2.93
C GLY A 273 1.53 -14.86 -2.85
N ILE A 274 0.89 -15.43 -3.87
CA ILE A 274 -0.57 -15.61 -3.92
C ILE A 274 -0.93 -17.01 -3.40
N VAL A 275 -1.95 -17.07 -2.56
CA VAL A 275 -2.55 -18.34 -2.14
C VAL A 275 -3.91 -18.54 -2.80
N SER A 276 -4.00 -19.54 -3.69
CA SER A 276 -5.27 -20.03 -4.26
C SER A 276 -6.10 -20.78 -3.21
N ASP A 277 -7.42 -20.82 -3.39
CA ASP A 277 -8.38 -21.51 -2.52
C ASP A 277 -8.13 -23.03 -2.42
N TYR A 278 -7.37 -23.60 -3.36
CA TYR A 278 -6.95 -25.00 -3.32
C TYR A 278 -5.83 -25.30 -2.31
N HIS A 279 -5.00 -24.31 -1.96
CA HIS A 279 -3.97 -24.49 -0.93
C HIS A 279 -4.55 -24.80 0.45
N PRO A 280 -5.50 -24.01 1.02
CA PRO A 280 -6.09 -24.35 2.31
C PRO A 280 -6.82 -25.69 2.26
N ALA A 281 -7.44 -26.06 1.13
CA ALA A 281 -8.06 -27.38 0.97
C ALA A 281 -7.03 -28.52 1.09
N PHE A 282 -5.90 -28.42 0.38
CA PHE A 282 -4.82 -29.41 0.46
C PHE A 282 -4.19 -29.49 1.85
N VAL A 283 -3.85 -28.35 2.44
CA VAL A 283 -3.18 -28.27 3.75
C VAL A 283 -4.06 -28.87 4.86
N ARG A 284 -5.36 -28.58 4.84
CA ARG A 284 -6.31 -29.22 5.77
C ARG A 284 -6.42 -30.72 5.52
N TRP A 285 -6.54 -31.13 4.26
CA TRP A 285 -6.60 -32.55 3.89
C TRP A 285 -5.37 -33.31 4.41
N ALA A 286 -4.16 -32.73 4.29
CA ALA A 286 -2.93 -33.34 4.81
C ALA A 286 -2.95 -33.48 6.35
N VAL A 287 -3.46 -32.49 7.07
CA VAL A 287 -3.64 -32.55 8.53
C VAL A 287 -4.66 -33.61 8.94
N ASP A 288 -5.79 -33.70 8.22
CA ASP A 288 -6.84 -34.68 8.51
C ASP A 288 -6.40 -36.12 8.25
N HIS A 289 -5.49 -36.32 7.28
CA HIS A 289 -4.85 -37.61 6.99
C HIS A 289 -3.55 -37.85 7.78
N GLN A 290 -3.21 -36.97 8.73
CA GLN A 290 -2.02 -37.07 9.59
C GLN A 290 -0.71 -37.20 8.80
N SER A 291 -0.62 -36.54 7.64
CA SER A 291 0.55 -36.58 6.76
C SER A 291 1.41 -35.33 6.92
N ASP A 292 2.29 -35.33 7.93
CA ASP A 292 3.26 -34.25 8.15
C ASP A 292 4.26 -34.10 7.00
N GLU A 293 4.53 -35.18 6.24
CA GLU A 293 5.36 -35.11 5.04
C GLU A 293 4.70 -34.23 3.96
N LEU A 294 3.45 -34.52 3.61
CA LEU A 294 2.73 -33.75 2.59
C LEU A 294 2.45 -32.33 3.06
N LEU A 295 2.17 -32.13 4.35
CA LEU A 295 2.01 -30.81 4.94
C LEU A 295 3.29 -29.97 4.78
N GLY A 296 4.45 -30.52 5.17
CA GLY A 296 5.72 -29.83 5.04
C GLY A 296 6.07 -29.48 3.59
N ARG A 297 5.77 -30.39 2.65
CA ARG A 297 5.95 -30.14 1.20
C ARG A 297 5.02 -29.05 0.68
N ALA A 298 3.74 -29.07 1.04
CA ALA A 298 2.75 -28.09 0.58
C ALA A 298 2.99 -26.68 1.11
N LEU A 299 3.57 -26.58 2.31
CA LEU A 299 4.03 -25.31 2.87
C LEU A 299 5.38 -24.86 2.27
N GLY A 300 6.10 -25.75 1.59
CA GLY A 300 7.42 -25.47 1.00
C GLY A 300 8.50 -25.24 2.05
N LEU A 301 8.45 -25.96 3.17
CA LEU A 301 9.33 -25.72 4.31
C LEU A 301 10.77 -26.20 4.05
N SER A 302 11.74 -25.37 4.42
CA SER A 302 13.15 -25.70 4.55
C SER A 302 13.40 -26.59 5.78
N SER A 303 14.65 -26.98 6.03
CA SER A 303 15.01 -27.68 7.27
C SER A 303 14.59 -26.91 8.53
N THR A 304 14.71 -25.58 8.52
CA THR A 304 14.34 -24.72 9.65
C THR A 304 12.83 -24.80 9.92
N GLY A 305 12.02 -24.61 8.87
CA GLY A 305 10.56 -24.68 8.98
C GLY A 305 10.08 -26.08 9.36
N LEU A 306 10.68 -27.13 8.79
CA LEU A 306 10.34 -28.52 9.11
C LEU A 306 10.63 -28.86 10.58
N ASP A 307 11.77 -28.43 11.11
CA ASP A 307 12.11 -28.66 12.51
C ASP A 307 11.17 -27.91 13.44
N ALA A 308 10.82 -26.65 13.11
CA ALA A 308 9.83 -25.88 13.87
C ALA A 308 8.46 -26.57 13.85
N MET A 309 7.98 -26.99 12.68
CA MET A 309 6.72 -27.71 12.52
C MET A 309 6.70 -29.00 13.35
N ARG A 310 7.79 -29.79 13.34
CA ARG A 310 7.89 -31.04 14.09
C ARG A 310 7.92 -30.82 15.60
N CYS A 311 8.67 -29.81 16.07
CA CYS A 311 8.72 -29.46 17.49
C CYS A 311 7.36 -28.99 18.02
N TYR A 312 6.57 -28.33 17.18
CA TYR A 312 5.28 -27.73 17.52
C TYR A 312 4.13 -28.31 16.69
N SER A 313 4.13 -29.62 16.43
CA SER A 313 3.20 -30.26 15.49
C SER A 313 1.74 -30.12 15.90
N ALA A 314 1.43 -30.40 17.18
CA ALA A 314 0.08 -30.24 17.73
C ALA A 314 -0.43 -28.81 17.57
N LEU A 315 0.41 -27.83 17.88
CA LEU A 315 0.05 -26.42 17.72
C LEU A 315 -0.16 -26.07 16.25
N THR A 316 0.72 -26.54 15.36
CA THR A 316 0.63 -26.28 13.92
C THR A 316 -0.67 -26.84 13.34
N HIS A 317 -1.04 -28.07 13.71
CA HIS A 317 -2.29 -28.68 13.27
C HIS A 317 -3.51 -27.92 13.77
N ASP A 318 -3.51 -27.47 15.03
CA ASP A 318 -4.66 -26.73 15.58
C ASP A 318 -4.77 -25.30 15.02
N LEU A 319 -3.64 -24.65 14.72
CA LEU A 319 -3.63 -23.40 13.96
C LEU A 319 -4.24 -23.60 12.56
N ILE A 320 -3.87 -24.68 11.86
CA ILE A 320 -4.45 -25.01 10.53
C ILE A 320 -5.95 -25.25 10.65
N ARG A 321 -6.38 -26.11 11.58
CA ARG A 321 -7.81 -26.43 11.76
C ARG A 321 -8.63 -25.19 12.08
N THR A 322 -8.08 -24.29 12.89
CA THR A 322 -8.76 -23.08 13.38
C THR A 322 -8.79 -21.94 12.36
N ALA A 323 -7.75 -21.78 11.53
CA ALA A 323 -7.54 -20.54 10.78
C ALA A 323 -7.35 -20.69 9.28
N VAL A 324 -7.09 -21.90 8.77
CA VAL A 324 -6.82 -22.11 7.35
C VAL A 324 -8.11 -22.53 6.65
N PHE A 325 -8.71 -21.61 5.91
CA PHE A 325 -9.93 -21.76 5.10
C PHE A 325 -9.74 -21.03 3.76
N PRO A 326 -10.58 -21.28 2.74
CA PRO A 326 -10.59 -20.48 1.51
C PRO A 326 -10.73 -18.98 1.78
N GLU A 327 -11.61 -18.58 2.71
CA GLU A 327 -11.83 -17.20 3.14
C GLU A 327 -10.58 -16.57 3.80
N THR A 328 -9.64 -17.39 4.27
CA THR A 328 -8.39 -16.97 4.91
C THR A 328 -7.17 -17.59 4.23
N ALA A 329 -7.25 -17.88 2.93
CA ALA A 329 -6.25 -18.68 2.21
C ALA A 329 -4.82 -18.15 2.41
N GLN A 330 -4.63 -16.83 2.44
CA GLN A 330 -3.34 -16.20 2.65
C GLN A 330 -2.64 -16.61 3.97
N ALA A 331 -3.38 -17.14 4.96
CA ALA A 331 -2.84 -17.70 6.19
C ALA A 331 -1.90 -18.90 5.96
N VAL A 332 -2.01 -19.61 4.83
CA VAL A 332 -1.09 -20.69 4.47
C VAL A 332 0.33 -20.15 4.26
N LEU A 333 0.49 -19.06 3.49
CA LEU A 333 1.79 -18.41 3.31
C LEU A 333 2.29 -17.81 4.62
N GLY A 334 1.40 -17.17 5.40
CA GLY A 334 1.71 -16.66 6.73
C GLY A 334 2.27 -17.74 7.65
N LEU A 335 1.61 -18.89 7.73
CA LEU A 335 2.05 -20.05 8.51
C LEU A 335 3.41 -20.57 8.03
N ALA A 336 3.58 -20.77 6.72
CA ALA A 336 4.83 -21.24 6.15
C ALA A 336 6.00 -20.32 6.55
N LEU A 337 5.87 -19.02 6.33
CA LEU A 337 6.93 -18.06 6.63
C LEU A 337 7.13 -17.85 8.14
N MET A 338 6.09 -17.96 8.96
CA MET A 338 6.23 -17.93 10.42
C MET A 338 7.08 -19.11 10.93
N LEU A 339 6.88 -20.30 10.37
CA LEU A 339 7.68 -21.49 10.67
C LEU A 339 9.13 -21.31 10.19
N GLU A 340 9.35 -20.77 8.99
CA GLU A 340 10.70 -20.45 8.48
C GLU A 340 11.46 -19.47 9.36
N ARG A 341 10.76 -18.50 9.96
CA ARG A 341 11.37 -17.55 10.90
C ARG A 341 11.77 -18.19 12.22
N GLY A 342 11.29 -19.40 12.54
CA GLY A 342 11.62 -20.10 13.78
C GLY A 342 11.14 -19.40 15.06
N ILE A 343 10.19 -18.45 14.97
CA ILE A 343 9.79 -17.64 16.13
C ILE A 343 9.13 -18.47 17.25
N LEU A 344 8.63 -19.67 16.93
CA LEU A 344 8.03 -20.57 17.90
C LEU A 344 9.05 -21.07 18.94
N TYR A 345 10.35 -21.06 18.63
CA TYR A 345 11.41 -21.42 19.58
C TYR A 345 11.57 -20.40 20.70
N SER A 346 11.03 -19.19 20.55
CA SER A 346 10.92 -18.25 21.66
C SER A 346 9.90 -18.80 22.67
N PRO A 347 10.31 -19.10 23.92
CA PRO A 347 9.44 -19.75 24.92
C PRO A 347 8.04 -19.15 25.11
N PRO A 348 7.82 -17.81 25.07
CA PRO A 348 6.49 -17.24 25.25
C PRO A 348 5.55 -17.37 24.04
N VAL A 349 6.08 -17.64 22.83
CA VAL A 349 5.29 -17.55 21.60
C VAL A 349 4.29 -18.70 21.47
N ALA A 350 4.74 -19.96 21.60
CA ALA A 350 3.84 -21.11 21.48
C ALA A 350 2.71 -21.12 22.55
N PRO A 351 2.98 -20.87 23.85
CA PRO A 351 1.91 -20.71 24.86
C PRO A 351 0.94 -19.56 24.54
N SER A 352 1.44 -18.46 23.95
CA SER A 352 0.60 -17.34 23.55
C SER A 352 -0.37 -17.73 22.43
N PHE A 353 0.05 -18.54 21.47
CA PHE A 353 -0.86 -19.08 20.47
C PHE A 353 -1.92 -20.03 21.06
N TRP A 354 -1.55 -20.92 21.99
CA TRP A 354 -2.54 -21.74 22.70
C TRP A 354 -3.57 -20.86 23.42
N ARG A 355 -3.12 -19.80 24.09
CA ARG A 355 -4.03 -18.80 24.67
C ARG A 355 -4.96 -18.19 23.62
N MET A 356 -4.45 -17.83 22.44
CA MET A 356 -5.26 -17.27 21.35
C MET A 356 -6.29 -18.27 20.83
N LEU A 357 -5.91 -19.55 20.72
CA LEU A 357 -6.79 -20.64 20.30
C LEU A 357 -7.93 -20.88 21.28
N ASP A 358 -7.73 -20.61 22.58
CA ASP A 358 -8.74 -20.79 23.63
C ASP A 358 -9.51 -19.50 24.00
N LEU A 359 -9.15 -18.36 23.40
CA LEU A 359 -9.60 -17.05 23.83
C LEU A 359 -11.11 -16.82 23.58
N ASN A 360 -11.83 -16.41 24.62
CA ASN A 360 -13.22 -15.95 24.51
C ASN A 360 -13.24 -14.50 24.00
N ILE A 361 -13.35 -14.32 22.69
CA ILE A 361 -13.34 -13.01 22.04
C ILE A 361 -14.56 -12.23 22.52
N CYS A 362 -14.39 -10.97 22.95
CA CYS A 362 -15.51 -10.13 23.38
C CYS A 362 -16.42 -9.75 22.20
N ASN A 363 -17.67 -9.41 22.51
CA ASN A 363 -18.71 -9.20 21.49
C ASN A 363 -18.36 -8.09 20.49
N SER A 364 -17.78 -6.97 20.94
CA SER A 364 -17.44 -5.86 20.04
C SER A 364 -16.38 -6.26 19.02
N VAL A 365 -15.35 -7.01 19.44
CA VAL A 365 -14.33 -7.54 18.53
C VAL A 365 -14.91 -8.58 17.57
N GLN A 366 -15.80 -9.47 18.05
CA GLN A 366 -16.51 -10.40 17.17
C GLN A 366 -17.35 -9.67 16.11
N THR A 367 -18.03 -8.59 16.49
CA THR A 367 -18.81 -7.75 15.57
C THR A 367 -17.90 -7.12 14.52
N VAL A 368 -16.78 -6.51 14.92
CA VAL A 368 -15.82 -5.90 13.99
C VAL A 368 -15.31 -6.92 12.97
N LEU A 369 -14.93 -8.12 13.42
CA LEU A 369 -14.44 -9.17 12.54
C LEU A 369 -15.53 -9.67 11.58
N SER A 370 -16.74 -9.89 12.09
CA SER A 370 -17.87 -10.39 11.30
C SER A 370 -18.35 -9.39 10.25
N GLU A 371 -18.45 -8.11 10.61
CA GLU A 371 -18.91 -7.06 9.70
C GLU A 371 -17.91 -6.79 8.58
N ARG A 372 -16.60 -6.92 8.86
CA ARG A 372 -15.55 -6.60 7.89
C ARG A 372 -15.17 -7.78 7.00
N PHE A 373 -15.05 -8.97 7.57
CA PHE A 373 -14.50 -10.12 6.87
C PHE A 373 -15.57 -11.18 6.54
N GLY A 374 -16.79 -10.99 7.04
CA GLY A 374 -17.94 -11.85 6.79
C GLY A 374 -18.20 -12.87 7.90
N THR A 375 -19.27 -13.65 7.71
CA THR A 375 -19.79 -14.61 8.70
C THR A 375 -19.72 -16.06 8.22
N ARG A 376 -18.96 -16.33 7.14
CA ARG A 376 -18.84 -17.69 6.57
C ARG A 376 -18.03 -18.62 7.48
N ILE A 377 -17.08 -18.05 8.23
CA ILE A 377 -16.28 -18.75 9.24
C ILE A 377 -16.34 -17.97 10.55
N GLU A 378 -15.94 -18.63 11.64
CA GLU A 378 -15.94 -18.04 12.99
C GLU A 378 -14.98 -16.84 13.10
N PRO A 379 -15.33 -15.78 13.86
CA PRO A 379 -14.44 -14.63 14.09
C PRO A 379 -13.02 -15.01 14.55
N ARG A 380 -12.91 -16.07 15.36
CA ARG A 380 -11.61 -16.60 15.81
C ARG A 380 -10.72 -17.03 14.64
N ALA A 381 -11.28 -17.58 13.57
CA ALA A 381 -10.52 -17.99 12.40
C ALA A 381 -9.85 -16.79 11.72
N TYR A 382 -10.58 -15.68 11.54
CA TYR A 382 -10.00 -14.44 10.99
C TYR A 382 -8.91 -13.86 11.90
N LEU A 383 -9.12 -13.88 13.22
CA LEU A 383 -8.14 -13.39 14.19
C LEU A 383 -6.84 -14.19 14.15
N VAL A 384 -6.93 -15.52 14.19
CA VAL A 384 -5.75 -16.39 14.16
C VAL A 384 -5.09 -16.34 12.78
N ALA A 385 -5.86 -16.29 11.68
CA ALA A 385 -5.32 -16.11 10.33
C ALA A 385 -4.53 -14.81 10.19
N GLY A 386 -5.05 -13.69 10.72
CA GLY A 386 -4.38 -12.41 10.74
C GLY A 386 -3.05 -12.46 11.51
N LEU A 387 -3.01 -13.14 12.67
CA LEU A 387 -1.77 -13.36 13.42
C LEU A 387 -0.74 -14.16 12.62
N LEU A 388 -1.15 -15.26 11.97
CA LEU A 388 -0.25 -16.07 11.14
C LEU A 388 0.34 -15.25 9.99
N GLN A 389 -0.50 -14.45 9.34
CA GLN A 389 -0.06 -13.58 8.24
C GLN A 389 0.90 -12.49 8.74
N MET A 390 0.57 -11.77 9.82
CA MET A 390 1.41 -10.69 10.35
C MET A 390 2.74 -11.20 10.89
N LEU A 391 2.75 -12.37 11.54
CA LEU A 391 3.97 -12.98 12.06
C LEU A 391 4.79 -13.70 10.97
N GLY A 392 4.18 -14.14 9.88
CA GLY A 392 4.92 -14.64 8.71
C GLY A 392 5.46 -13.53 7.81
N LEU A 393 4.72 -12.43 7.67
CA LEU A 393 4.96 -11.32 6.76
C LEU A 393 4.93 -9.97 7.52
N PRO A 394 5.88 -9.73 8.45
CA PRO A 394 5.87 -8.51 9.27
C PRO A 394 5.94 -7.23 8.45
N LEU A 395 6.65 -7.24 7.32
CA LEU A 395 6.76 -6.10 6.40
C LEU A 395 5.62 -6.05 5.36
N GLY A 396 4.68 -6.99 5.41
CA GLY A 396 3.48 -7.01 4.56
C GLY A 396 2.29 -6.25 5.17
N VAL A 397 2.43 -5.74 6.40
CA VAL A 397 1.41 -4.91 7.06
C VAL A 397 1.20 -3.64 6.23
N GLY A 398 -0.04 -3.23 6.04
CA GLY A 398 -0.40 -2.06 5.25
C GLY A 398 -1.31 -1.14 6.05
N GLN A 399 -1.11 0.18 5.94
CA GLN A 399 -2.00 1.16 6.57
C GLN A 399 -3.31 1.35 5.79
N GLY A 400 -3.40 0.84 4.56
CA GLY A 400 -4.54 1.12 3.67
C GLY A 400 -4.56 2.59 3.23
N ASN A 401 -5.76 3.11 2.97
CA ASN A 401 -5.98 4.53 2.68
C ASN A 401 -6.15 5.37 3.97
N ASN A 402 -5.61 4.90 5.09
CA ASN A 402 -5.82 5.51 6.40
C ASN A 402 -4.55 6.25 6.88
N PRO A 403 -4.69 7.38 7.60
CA PRO A 403 -3.55 8.11 8.15
C PRO A 403 -3.02 7.44 9.44
N THR A 404 -2.71 6.15 9.38
CA THR A 404 -2.38 5.29 10.54
C THR A 404 -0.95 4.74 10.50
N CYS A 405 -0.05 5.42 9.77
CA CYS A 405 1.34 5.02 9.54
C CYS A 405 2.08 4.59 10.81
N GLN A 406 1.92 5.33 11.92
CA GLN A 406 2.60 5.02 13.18
C GLN A 406 2.13 3.68 13.77
N SER A 407 0.83 3.42 13.75
CA SER A 407 0.25 2.15 14.23
C SER A 407 0.67 0.98 13.35
N ALA A 408 0.60 1.12 12.02
CA ALA A 408 1.01 0.08 11.09
C ALA A 408 2.50 -0.28 11.24
N ARG A 409 3.36 0.74 11.41
CA ARG A 409 4.79 0.54 11.71
C ARG A 409 5.00 -0.15 13.04
N ALA A 410 4.31 0.26 14.09
CA ALA A 410 4.43 -0.38 15.40
C ALA A 410 4.09 -1.88 15.31
N LEU A 411 2.97 -2.23 14.66
CA LEU A 411 2.58 -3.62 14.43
C LEU A 411 3.64 -4.42 13.65
N SER A 412 4.17 -3.84 12.58
CA SER A 412 5.25 -4.45 11.78
C SER A 412 6.53 -4.68 12.60
N LEU A 413 6.93 -3.69 13.39
CA LEU A 413 8.13 -3.75 14.22
C LEU A 413 8.00 -4.76 15.37
N TRP A 414 6.83 -4.83 16.01
CA TRP A 414 6.55 -5.85 17.02
C TRP A 414 6.52 -7.25 16.41
N ALA A 415 5.88 -7.44 15.25
CA ALA A 415 5.90 -8.72 14.56
C ALA A 415 7.33 -9.18 14.19
N LEU A 416 8.23 -8.24 13.92
CA LEU A 416 9.63 -8.54 13.59
C LEU A 416 10.49 -8.81 14.83
N ASN A 417 10.45 -7.93 15.83
CA ASN A 417 11.38 -7.90 16.96
C ASN A 417 10.83 -8.52 18.25
N ASP A 418 9.52 -8.42 18.49
CA ASP A 418 8.87 -8.78 19.75
C ASP A 418 7.51 -9.47 19.52
N PRO A 419 7.51 -10.69 18.92
CA PRO A 419 6.27 -11.39 18.56
C PRO A 419 5.35 -11.69 19.75
N ASP A 420 5.92 -11.95 20.94
CA ASP A 420 5.14 -12.23 22.13
C ASP A 420 4.46 -10.98 22.69
N TYR A 421 5.10 -9.80 22.60
CA TYR A 421 4.42 -8.54 22.89
C TYR A 421 3.23 -8.32 21.95
N LEU A 422 3.38 -8.54 20.64
CA LEU A 422 2.27 -8.45 19.69
C LEU A 422 1.13 -9.41 20.07
N LEU A 423 1.44 -10.68 20.36
CA LEU A 423 0.44 -11.66 20.78
C LEU A 423 -0.22 -11.27 22.12
N HIS A 424 0.49 -10.58 23.00
CA HIS A 424 -0.04 -10.08 24.26
C HIS A 424 -1.05 -8.96 24.06
N ILE A 425 -0.73 -7.95 23.27
CA ILE A 425 -1.65 -6.82 23.03
C ILE A 425 -2.88 -7.26 22.23
N VAL A 426 -2.72 -8.18 21.26
CA VAL A 426 -3.86 -8.78 20.54
C VAL A 426 -4.78 -9.52 21.50
N ALA A 427 -4.23 -10.30 22.44
CA ALA A 427 -5.04 -11.00 23.43
C ALA A 427 -5.80 -10.02 24.35
N GLN A 428 -5.16 -8.94 24.80
CA GLN A 428 -5.82 -7.91 25.61
C GLN A 428 -7.02 -7.30 24.87
N THR A 429 -6.80 -6.86 23.63
CA THR A 429 -7.86 -6.24 22.82
C THR A 429 -8.95 -7.24 22.47
N ALA A 430 -8.62 -8.47 22.09
CA ALA A 430 -9.61 -9.50 21.80
C ALA A 430 -10.48 -9.85 23.01
N LEU A 431 -9.93 -9.83 24.24
CA LEU A 431 -10.67 -10.12 25.47
C LEU A 431 -11.51 -8.95 25.99
N HIS A 432 -11.04 -7.72 25.81
CA HIS A 432 -11.55 -6.57 26.55
C HIS A 432 -11.93 -5.35 25.71
N ASP A 433 -11.71 -5.40 24.39
CA ASP A 433 -11.87 -4.26 23.49
C ASP A 433 -11.16 -3.01 24.03
N ASN A 434 -9.93 -3.24 24.47
CA ASN A 434 -9.12 -2.27 25.17
C ASN A 434 -7.65 -2.64 25.07
N LEU A 435 -6.81 -1.61 25.10
CA LEU A 435 -5.36 -1.71 25.12
C LEU A 435 -4.79 -0.80 26.20
N ILE A 436 -3.89 -1.36 27.01
CA ILE A 436 -3.14 -0.64 28.03
C ILE A 436 -1.69 -0.55 27.59
N MET A 437 -1.16 0.67 27.57
CA MET A 437 0.27 0.95 27.34
C MET A 437 0.81 1.86 28.45
N HIS A 438 2.12 2.07 28.45
CA HIS A 438 2.76 3.05 29.31
C HIS A 438 3.40 4.13 28.45
N PHE A 439 3.41 5.36 28.95
CA PHE A 439 4.15 6.47 28.38
C PHE A 439 4.93 7.15 29.51
N GLU A 440 6.26 7.05 29.46
CA GLU A 440 7.16 7.58 30.50
C GLU A 440 6.84 7.03 31.90
N GLY A 441 6.54 5.73 31.96
CA GLY A 441 6.18 5.03 33.19
C GLY A 441 4.73 5.26 33.66
N GLN A 442 3.94 6.11 32.99
CA GLN A 442 2.55 6.33 33.33
C GLN A 442 1.63 5.47 32.48
N ARG A 443 0.69 4.76 33.13
CA ARG A 443 -0.33 3.97 32.46
C ARG A 443 -1.27 4.86 31.63
N ILE A 444 -1.53 4.44 30.39
CA ILE A 444 -2.54 4.98 29.48
C ILE A 444 -3.42 3.83 28.97
N GLU A 445 -4.73 4.06 28.91
CA GLU A 445 -5.70 3.01 28.60
C GLU A 445 -6.68 3.49 27.53
N SER A 446 -6.73 2.79 26.40
CA SER A 446 -7.42 3.25 25.20
C SER A 446 -8.93 3.50 25.37
N LYS A 447 -9.60 2.79 26.29
CA LYS A 447 -11.04 2.95 26.54
C LYS A 447 -11.38 4.27 27.25
N ASP A 448 -10.44 4.79 28.04
CA ASP A 448 -10.64 5.99 28.86
C ASP A 448 -10.23 7.26 28.11
N LEU A 449 -9.69 7.10 26.90
CA LEU A 449 -9.23 8.20 26.04
C LEU A 449 -10.35 8.67 25.11
N GLY A 450 -10.28 9.95 24.75
CA GLY A 450 -11.14 10.56 23.73
C GLY A 450 -10.85 10.05 22.32
N HIS A 451 -11.29 10.81 21.32
CA HIS A 451 -11.01 10.49 19.93
C HIS A 451 -9.50 10.50 19.63
N GLY A 452 -9.07 9.57 18.78
CA GLY A 452 -7.73 9.59 18.20
C GLY A 452 -7.63 10.58 17.04
N LEU A 453 -6.59 10.45 16.21
CA LEU A 453 -6.40 11.30 15.04
C LEU A 453 -7.28 10.88 13.86
N VAL A 454 -7.67 9.60 13.80
CA VAL A 454 -8.51 9.05 12.74
C VAL A 454 -9.97 9.19 13.13
N THR A 455 -10.72 9.95 12.33
CA THR A 455 -12.16 10.21 12.56
C THR A 455 -13.07 9.31 11.72
N THR A 456 -12.51 8.59 10.75
CA THR A 456 -13.22 7.65 9.87
C THR A 456 -12.93 6.20 10.25
N PRO A 457 -13.84 5.26 9.97
CA PRO A 457 -13.52 3.85 10.10
C PRO A 457 -12.27 3.50 9.29
N VAL A 458 -11.32 2.79 9.91
CA VAL A 458 -10.13 2.29 9.23
C VAL A 458 -10.59 1.29 8.17
N LEU A 459 -10.39 1.51 6.88
CA LEU A 459 -10.79 0.59 5.81
C LEU A 459 -9.58 -0.13 5.20
N ASP A 460 -9.78 -1.23 4.47
CA ASP A 460 -8.72 -1.93 3.73
C ASP A 460 -7.51 -2.36 4.60
N THR A 461 -7.78 -2.92 5.79
CA THR A 461 -6.74 -3.40 6.72
C THR A 461 -6.97 -4.84 7.13
N ASP A 462 -5.89 -5.54 7.48
CA ASP A 462 -5.95 -6.92 7.98
C ASP A 462 -6.69 -7.06 9.33
N PRO A 463 -7.11 -8.28 9.71
CA PRO A 463 -7.88 -8.50 10.93
C PRO A 463 -7.24 -7.98 12.21
N ILE A 464 -5.90 -8.00 12.32
CA ILE A 464 -5.18 -7.52 13.50
C ILE A 464 -5.15 -6.00 13.53
N SER A 465 -4.84 -5.39 12.39
CA SER A 465 -4.90 -3.94 12.24
C SER A 465 -6.31 -3.40 12.47
N ALA A 466 -7.35 -4.09 12.00
CA ALA A 466 -8.75 -3.68 12.15
C ALA A 466 -9.18 -3.56 13.63
N ILE A 467 -8.63 -4.41 14.51
CA ILE A 467 -8.94 -4.38 15.94
C ILE A 467 -7.97 -3.51 16.73
N LEU A 468 -6.68 -3.47 16.39
CA LEU A 468 -5.67 -2.75 17.19
C LEU A 468 -5.52 -1.28 16.82
N VAL A 469 -5.55 -0.93 15.53
CA VAL A 469 -5.29 0.43 15.06
C VAL A 469 -6.20 1.47 15.71
N PRO A 470 -7.52 1.23 15.92
CA PRO A 470 -8.38 2.19 16.62
C PRO A 470 -7.92 2.49 18.06
N HIS A 471 -7.37 1.51 18.77
CA HIS A 471 -6.83 1.73 20.12
C HIS A 471 -5.46 2.41 20.08
N LEU A 472 -4.59 1.98 19.17
CA LEU A 472 -3.26 2.56 18.98
C LEU A 472 -3.33 4.03 18.58
N ASP A 473 -4.28 4.41 17.73
CA ASP A 473 -4.50 5.79 17.33
C ASP A 473 -4.89 6.70 18.51
N LYS A 474 -5.78 6.22 19.40
CA LYS A 474 -6.13 6.94 20.64
C LYS A 474 -4.93 7.11 21.57
N LEU A 475 -4.15 6.04 21.74
CA LEU A 475 -2.96 6.05 22.60
C LEU A 475 -1.88 6.98 22.03
N TYR A 476 -1.64 6.93 20.72
CA TYR A 476 -0.72 7.84 20.03
C TYR A 476 -1.15 9.30 20.18
N ALA A 477 -2.44 9.60 19.98
CA ALA A 477 -2.98 10.95 20.18
C ALA A 477 -2.82 11.44 21.63
N GLU A 478 -2.98 10.56 22.61
CA GLU A 478 -2.73 10.85 24.03
C GLU A 478 -1.24 11.16 24.29
N MET A 479 -0.33 10.34 23.77
CA MET A 479 1.12 10.60 23.89
C MET A 479 1.47 11.97 23.28
N GLY A 480 0.91 12.29 22.11
CA GLY A 480 1.04 13.62 21.48
C GLY A 480 0.53 14.76 22.36
N ARG A 481 -0.66 14.61 22.98
CA ARG A 481 -1.22 15.60 23.91
C ARG A 481 -0.31 15.83 25.13
N ARG A 482 0.34 14.79 25.65
CA ARG A 482 1.31 14.90 26.77
C ARG A 482 2.62 15.59 26.37
N CYS A 483 2.97 15.58 25.09
CA CYS A 483 4.16 16.27 24.56
C CYS A 483 3.89 17.73 24.17
N GLY A 484 2.63 18.17 24.04
CA GLY A 484 2.27 19.43 23.38
C GLY A 484 2.91 20.71 23.93
N ASN A 485 3.32 20.74 25.20
CA ASN A 485 3.94 21.91 25.84
C ASN A 485 5.48 21.88 25.85
N ARG A 486 6.12 20.93 25.16
CA ARG A 486 7.58 20.71 25.26
C ARG A 486 8.40 21.53 24.27
N GLY A 487 7.79 22.12 23.24
CA GLY A 487 8.48 22.99 22.28
C GLY A 487 9.45 22.30 21.32
N GLU A 488 9.50 20.96 21.34
CA GLU A 488 10.27 20.14 20.40
C GLU A 488 9.35 19.15 19.67
N ASP A 489 9.88 18.47 18.66
CA ASP A 489 9.13 17.45 17.95
C ASP A 489 8.74 16.28 18.89
N PRO A 490 7.43 15.93 18.97
CA PRO A 490 6.95 14.94 19.93
C PRO A 490 7.52 13.54 19.70
N HIS A 491 7.98 13.21 18.48
CA HIS A 491 8.54 11.90 18.15
C HIS A 491 9.83 11.59 18.92
N ARG A 492 10.49 12.60 19.50
CA ARG A 492 11.60 12.43 20.45
C ARG A 492 11.21 11.52 21.62
N TRP A 493 9.99 11.64 22.13
CA TRP A 493 9.49 10.85 23.26
C TRP A 493 8.55 9.73 22.85
N ILE A 494 7.75 9.96 21.80
CA ILE A 494 6.73 8.98 21.38
C ILE A 494 7.40 7.75 20.76
N ASN A 495 8.40 7.90 19.90
CA ASN A 495 8.95 6.76 19.17
C ASN A 495 9.55 5.68 20.10
N PRO A 496 10.35 6.03 21.14
CA PRO A 496 10.86 5.04 22.09
C PRO A 496 9.78 4.34 22.93
N GLU A 497 8.69 5.02 23.24
CA GLU A 497 7.61 4.45 24.07
C GLU A 497 6.59 3.66 23.24
N LEU A 498 6.37 4.05 21.99
CA LEU A 498 5.44 3.38 21.08
C LEU A 498 6.08 2.16 20.41
N HIS A 499 7.26 2.28 19.81
CA HIS A 499 7.80 1.23 18.96
C HIS A 499 8.53 0.15 19.77
N GLY A 500 9.29 0.53 20.79
CA GLY A 500 9.97 -0.41 21.67
C GLY A 500 11.28 0.14 22.23
N TRP A 501 11.81 -0.56 23.24
CA TRP A 501 13.02 -0.16 23.98
C TRP A 501 14.27 -0.02 23.11
N TRP A 502 14.29 -0.67 21.94
CA TRP A 502 15.39 -0.65 20.98
C TRP A 502 15.49 0.65 20.16
N VAL A 503 14.48 1.52 20.23
CA VAL A 503 14.58 2.85 19.62
C VAL A 503 15.41 3.72 20.53
N GLY A 504 16.51 4.25 19.99
CA GLY A 504 17.44 5.13 20.69
C GLY A 504 16.74 6.34 21.31
N ARG A 505 17.30 6.89 22.39
CA ARG A 505 16.76 8.08 23.06
C ARG A 505 17.50 9.37 22.69
N ASP A 506 18.63 9.26 21.99
CA ASP A 506 19.25 10.41 21.36
C ASP A 506 18.51 10.73 20.07
N PHE A 507 18.02 11.95 19.96
CA PHE A 507 17.12 12.39 18.90
C PHE A 507 17.80 13.46 18.05
N HIS A 508 17.82 13.23 16.74
CA HIS A 508 18.39 14.16 15.78
C HIS A 508 17.30 14.61 14.80
N ILE A 509 17.25 15.92 14.57
CA ILE A 509 16.33 16.57 13.62
C ILE A 509 17.10 17.53 12.72
N ALA A 510 16.78 17.53 11.42
CA ALA A 510 17.45 18.32 10.39
C ALA A 510 16.88 19.72 10.21
N VAL A 511 15.76 20.03 10.88
CA VAL A 511 15.02 21.28 10.73
C VAL A 511 14.74 21.89 12.11
N ASP A 512 14.68 23.21 12.15
CA ASP A 512 14.12 23.92 13.29
C ASP A 512 12.60 23.72 13.33
N VAL A 513 12.06 23.35 14.50
CA VAL A 513 10.64 22.96 14.65
C VAL A 513 9.70 24.14 14.39
N ASN A 514 10.12 25.38 14.67
CA ASN A 514 9.27 26.57 14.55
C ASN A 514 9.22 27.12 13.13
N SER A 515 10.40 27.29 12.50
CA SER A 515 10.53 27.82 11.15
C SER A 515 10.37 26.75 10.06
N GLY A 516 10.68 25.49 10.38
CA GLY A 516 10.78 24.41 9.42
C GLY A 516 11.97 24.53 8.46
N HIS A 517 12.87 25.50 8.66
CA HIS A 517 14.10 25.63 7.88
C HIS A 517 15.15 24.63 8.34
N LEU A 518 16.04 24.25 7.43
CA LEU A 518 17.17 23.37 7.71
C LEU A 518 18.04 23.98 8.82
N ALA A 519 18.37 23.18 9.84
CA ALA A 519 19.18 23.60 10.98
C ALA A 519 20.36 22.63 11.13
N GLU A 520 21.59 23.17 11.16
CA GLU A 520 22.83 22.39 11.30
C GLU A 520 22.93 21.16 10.36
N HIS A 521 22.33 21.26 9.16
CA HIS A 521 22.08 20.10 8.29
C HIS A 521 23.35 19.30 7.94
N ARG A 522 24.50 19.97 7.77
CA ARG A 522 25.78 19.30 7.55
C ARG A 522 26.16 18.38 8.72
N ASN A 523 25.97 18.85 9.95
CA ASN A 523 26.25 18.08 11.16
C ASN A 523 25.28 16.90 11.28
N PHE A 524 23.99 17.15 11.04
CA PHE A 524 22.95 16.11 10.99
C PHE A 524 23.31 14.96 10.03
N VAL A 525 23.68 15.29 8.79
CA VAL A 525 24.10 14.29 7.79
C VAL A 525 25.33 13.51 8.25
N SER A 526 26.34 14.21 8.79
CA SER A 526 27.56 13.56 9.31
C SER A 526 27.25 12.54 10.40
N ARG A 527 26.31 12.87 11.31
CA ARG A 527 25.86 11.95 12.37
C ARG A 527 25.12 10.76 11.79
N PHE A 528 24.20 10.99 10.85
CA PHE A 528 23.48 9.89 10.20
C PHE A 528 24.43 8.90 9.50
N CYS A 529 25.44 9.42 8.79
CA CYS A 529 26.49 8.60 8.18
C CYS A 529 27.30 7.81 9.22
N ALA A 530 27.69 8.45 10.31
CA ALA A 530 28.47 7.82 11.37
C ALA A 530 27.68 6.76 12.15
N ALA A 531 26.35 6.92 12.27
CA ALA A 531 25.48 5.96 12.94
C ALA A 531 25.14 4.74 12.05
N TYR A 532 24.77 4.97 10.78
CA TYR A 532 24.11 3.94 9.97
C TYR A 532 24.92 3.38 8.81
N HIS A 533 26.03 4.00 8.40
CA HIS A 533 26.79 3.48 7.26
C HIS A 533 27.89 2.51 7.73
N PRO A 534 27.89 1.24 7.28
CA PRO A 534 28.84 0.20 7.73
C PRO A 534 30.31 0.59 7.62
N THR A 535 30.68 1.40 6.63
CA THR A 535 32.08 1.88 6.46
C THR A 535 32.55 2.81 7.58
N TRP A 536 31.65 3.56 8.24
CA TRP A 536 32.02 4.58 9.23
C TRP A 536 31.44 4.33 10.63
N ASN A 537 30.56 3.35 10.80
CA ASN A 537 30.02 2.98 12.11
C ASN A 537 30.74 1.77 12.75
N GLY A 538 31.94 1.44 12.28
CA GLY A 538 32.67 0.25 12.74
C GLY A 538 32.10 -1.08 12.22
N ASN A 539 31.47 -1.07 11.04
CA ASN A 539 30.81 -2.23 10.41
C ASN A 539 29.70 -2.84 11.27
N GLN A 540 29.03 -2.00 12.07
CA GLN A 540 27.87 -2.42 12.85
C GLN A 540 26.64 -2.47 11.95
N GLN A 541 25.94 -3.60 11.99
CA GLN A 541 24.65 -3.73 11.34
C GLN A 541 23.55 -3.18 12.25
N ILE A 542 22.44 -2.74 11.65
CA ILE A 542 21.24 -2.42 12.41
C ILE A 542 20.74 -3.69 13.10
N VAL A 543 20.71 -3.67 14.42
CA VAL A 543 20.28 -4.79 15.26
C VAL A 543 18.76 -4.91 15.24
N HIS A 544 18.07 -3.77 15.42
CA HIS A 544 16.61 -3.68 15.37
C HIS A 544 16.22 -2.52 14.45
N PRO A 545 15.19 -2.67 13.61
CA PRO A 545 14.78 -1.58 12.75
C PRO A 545 14.45 -0.30 13.51
N GLN A 546 14.82 0.83 12.92
CA GLN A 546 14.72 2.14 13.54
C GLN A 546 13.65 3.01 12.86
N PRO A 547 12.86 3.77 13.63
CA PRO A 547 11.96 4.77 13.07
C PRO A 547 12.75 5.93 12.48
N ILE A 548 12.50 6.21 11.20
CA ILE A 548 13.11 7.32 10.47
C ILE A 548 12.01 8.24 9.94
N GLY A 549 12.21 9.55 10.13
CA GLY A 549 11.41 10.57 9.47
C GLY A 549 12.06 10.98 8.16
N ILE A 550 11.27 10.99 7.08
CA ILE A 550 11.68 11.47 5.76
C ILE A 550 10.81 12.64 5.29
N ALA A 551 11.38 13.48 4.44
CA ALA A 551 10.64 14.44 3.65
C ALA A 551 9.96 13.73 2.47
N ALA A 552 8.64 13.67 2.46
CA ALA A 552 7.87 13.21 1.32
C ALA A 552 7.89 14.28 0.22
N THR A 553 8.10 13.84 -1.02
CA THR A 553 8.28 14.71 -2.18
C THR A 553 7.38 14.29 -3.34
N THR A 554 7.16 15.21 -4.26
CA THR A 554 6.66 14.89 -5.61
C THR A 554 7.75 14.18 -6.42
N ASN A 555 7.39 13.59 -7.57
CA ASN A 555 8.36 13.08 -8.56
C ASN A 555 9.29 14.16 -9.15
N THR A 556 9.02 15.44 -8.89
CA THR A 556 9.89 16.58 -9.22
C THR A 556 10.77 17.02 -8.05
N GLY A 557 10.72 16.33 -6.91
CA GLY A 557 11.53 16.62 -5.72
C GLY A 557 10.98 17.77 -4.86
N THR A 558 9.76 18.25 -5.12
CA THR A 558 9.14 19.33 -4.32
C THR A 558 8.62 18.76 -3.00
N PHE A 559 8.88 19.44 -1.89
CA PHE A 559 8.39 19.03 -0.56
C PHE A 559 6.86 19.00 -0.51
N VAL A 560 6.30 17.89 -0.04
CA VAL A 560 4.85 17.70 0.17
C VAL A 560 4.53 17.68 1.66
N GLY A 561 5.31 16.95 2.45
CA GLY A 561 5.02 16.75 3.87
C GLY A 561 6.05 15.88 4.56
N TRP A 562 5.88 15.71 5.86
CA TRP A 562 6.68 14.79 6.64
C TRP A 562 6.06 13.39 6.61
N HIS A 563 6.89 12.38 6.45
CA HIS A 563 6.46 10.98 6.48
C HIS A 563 7.41 10.15 7.33
N ALA A 564 6.93 9.02 7.85
CA ALA A 564 7.73 8.13 8.69
C ALA A 564 7.82 6.74 8.06
N ILE A 565 9.00 6.16 8.11
CA ILE A 565 9.33 4.81 7.62
C ILE A 565 10.19 4.07 8.65
N SER A 566 10.39 2.77 8.47
CA SER A 566 11.28 1.98 9.32
C SER A 566 12.53 1.58 8.54
N LEU A 567 13.71 2.00 9.00
CA LEU A 567 14.99 1.57 8.45
C LEU A 567 15.27 0.16 8.96
N ILE A 568 15.35 -0.81 8.04
CA ILE A 568 15.49 -2.24 8.37
C ILE A 568 16.96 -2.63 8.44
N ARG A 569 17.75 -2.29 7.42
CA ARG A 569 19.18 -2.62 7.33
C ARG A 569 19.91 -1.72 6.35
N VAL A 570 21.25 -1.70 6.46
CA VAL A 570 22.15 -1.05 5.49
C VAL A 570 23.19 -2.06 5.05
N SER A 571 23.32 -2.30 3.75
CA SER A 571 24.28 -3.26 3.21
C SER A 571 24.61 -2.96 1.75
N LEU A 572 25.69 -3.57 1.26
CA LEU A 572 26.00 -3.59 -0.16
C LEU A 572 24.96 -4.44 -0.91
N ASP A 573 24.57 -4.00 -2.11
CA ASP A 573 23.87 -4.82 -3.09
C ASP A 573 24.84 -5.69 -3.89
N GLN A 574 24.33 -6.45 -4.86
CA GLN A 574 25.13 -7.32 -5.71
C GLN A 574 26.14 -6.57 -6.61
N ASP A 575 25.94 -5.28 -6.84
CA ASP A 575 26.79 -4.42 -7.66
C ASP A 575 27.81 -3.63 -6.80
N GLY A 576 27.82 -3.86 -5.48
CA GLY A 576 28.73 -3.19 -4.55
C GLY A 576 28.30 -1.77 -4.21
N VAL A 577 27.04 -1.40 -4.43
CA VAL A 577 26.49 -0.10 -4.01
C VAL A 577 25.96 -0.22 -2.59
N MET A 578 26.37 0.69 -1.69
CA MET A 578 25.79 0.73 -0.35
C MET A 578 24.36 1.26 -0.41
N ARG A 579 23.42 0.48 0.11
CA ARG A 579 21.98 0.80 0.09
C ARG A 579 21.38 0.77 1.47
N VAL A 580 20.37 1.62 1.66
CA VAL A 580 19.47 1.57 2.82
C VAL A 580 18.23 0.80 2.42
N TYR A 581 17.91 -0.25 3.17
CA TYR A 581 16.70 -1.03 3.03
C TYR A 581 15.72 -0.64 4.14
N PHE A 582 14.49 -0.35 3.76
CA PHE A 582 13.49 0.22 4.63
C PHE A 582 12.10 -0.34 4.32
N TYR A 583 11.18 -0.17 5.26
CA TYR A 583 9.78 -0.54 5.13
C TYR A 583 8.89 0.70 5.22
N ASN A 584 7.93 0.80 4.31
CA ASN A 584 6.96 1.88 4.23
C ASN A 584 5.54 1.28 4.27
N PRO A 585 4.71 1.59 5.29
CA PRO A 585 3.39 0.96 5.45
C PRO A 585 2.32 1.49 4.48
N ASN A 586 2.66 2.40 3.55
CA ASN A 586 1.68 3.10 2.71
C ASN A 586 1.16 2.30 1.50
N ASN A 587 1.37 0.98 1.46
CA ASN A 587 1.00 0.07 0.36
C ASN A 587 1.64 0.36 -1.01
N ASP A 588 2.49 1.37 -1.11
CA ASP A 588 3.23 1.71 -2.33
C ASP A 588 4.64 2.16 -1.99
N SER A 589 5.52 1.20 -1.74
CA SER A 589 6.93 1.51 -1.46
C SER A 589 7.75 1.85 -2.72
N GLY A 590 7.21 1.73 -3.93
CA GLY A 590 7.94 1.93 -5.20
C GLY A 590 7.92 3.36 -5.74
N GLN A 591 7.90 4.35 -4.83
CA GLN A 591 7.67 5.74 -5.16
C GLN A 591 8.87 6.42 -5.84
N ASP A 592 8.58 7.40 -6.68
CA ASP A 592 9.57 8.35 -7.19
C ASP A 592 9.61 9.57 -6.26
N TRP A 593 10.71 9.72 -5.52
CA TRP A 593 10.95 10.85 -4.61
C TRP A 593 11.58 12.05 -5.34
N GLY A 594 11.73 11.95 -6.66
CA GLY A 594 12.19 13.01 -7.54
C GLY A 594 13.69 13.20 -7.57
N ASN A 595 14.13 14.09 -8.48
CA ASN A 595 15.55 14.34 -8.75
C ASN A 595 16.37 13.07 -9.04
N GLY A 596 15.73 12.11 -9.74
CA GLY A 596 16.31 10.81 -10.08
C GLY A 596 16.36 9.82 -8.91
N THR A 597 15.59 10.04 -7.84
CA THR A 597 15.51 9.17 -6.67
C THR A 597 14.27 8.27 -6.78
N VAL A 598 14.43 7.12 -7.44
CA VAL A 598 13.35 6.14 -7.59
C VAL A 598 13.59 4.98 -6.62
N VAL A 599 12.62 4.73 -5.74
CA VAL A 599 12.71 3.64 -4.76
C VAL A 599 12.59 2.29 -5.47
N SER A 600 13.51 1.39 -5.17
CA SER A 600 13.50 0.01 -5.64
C SER A 600 12.77 -0.89 -4.64
N THR A 601 12.00 -1.87 -5.11
CA THR A 601 11.33 -2.88 -4.26
C THR A 601 11.84 -4.29 -4.56
N GLU A 602 12.70 -4.41 -5.57
CA GLU A 602 13.37 -5.63 -6.00
C GLU A 602 14.59 -5.27 -6.86
N GLY A 603 15.42 -6.28 -7.14
CA GLY A 603 16.55 -6.18 -8.07
C GLY A 603 17.85 -5.63 -7.48
N HIS A 604 17.87 -5.15 -6.23
CA HIS A 604 19.07 -4.66 -5.54
C HIS A 604 19.25 -5.32 -4.17
N GLY A 605 18.83 -6.58 -4.06
CA GLY A 605 18.96 -7.39 -2.85
C GLY A 605 17.87 -7.15 -1.80
N GLU A 606 16.75 -6.51 -2.14
CA GLU A 606 15.58 -6.39 -1.27
C GLU A 606 15.01 -7.76 -0.90
N ARG A 607 14.60 -7.91 0.36
CA ARG A 607 13.77 -9.02 0.82
C ARG A 607 12.29 -8.64 0.71
N PHE A 608 11.41 -9.64 0.80
CA PHE A 608 9.97 -9.38 0.74
C PHE A 608 9.52 -8.32 1.74
N GLY A 609 8.85 -7.28 1.23
CA GLY A 609 8.36 -6.12 1.98
C GLY A 609 9.39 -5.02 2.22
N GLU A 610 10.66 -5.22 1.85
CA GLU A 610 11.66 -4.16 1.84
C GLU A 610 11.56 -3.32 0.56
N ALA A 611 11.89 -2.05 0.72
CA ALA A 611 12.23 -1.13 -0.34
C ALA A 611 13.64 -0.60 -0.11
N SER A 612 14.30 -0.06 -1.14
CA SER A 612 15.68 0.40 -0.99
C SER A 612 16.05 1.58 -1.88
N LEU A 613 17.07 2.30 -1.43
CA LEU A 613 17.72 3.39 -2.16
C LEU A 613 19.24 3.33 -1.93
N PRO A 614 20.06 3.84 -2.87
CA PRO A 614 21.45 4.15 -2.59
C PRO A 614 21.57 5.07 -1.37
N PHE A 615 22.59 4.83 -0.54
CA PHE A 615 22.68 5.45 0.78
C PHE A 615 22.57 6.98 0.74
N GLU A 616 23.26 7.64 -0.18
CA GLU A 616 23.27 9.11 -0.26
C GLU A 616 21.90 9.67 -0.67
N ARG A 617 21.17 8.93 -1.51
CA ARG A 617 19.82 9.31 -1.96
C ARG A 617 18.81 9.17 -0.84
N PHE A 618 18.92 8.10 -0.05
CA PHE A 618 18.12 7.91 1.15
C PHE A 618 18.43 9.01 2.19
N ALA A 619 19.70 9.18 2.54
CA ALA A 619 20.15 10.15 3.55
C ALA A 619 19.72 11.58 3.21
N ALA A 620 19.67 11.95 1.93
CA ALA A 620 19.23 13.27 1.50
C ALA A 620 17.74 13.57 1.82
N HIS A 621 16.92 12.55 2.05
CA HIS A 621 15.50 12.68 2.40
C HIS A 621 15.25 12.55 3.91
N VAL A 622 16.22 12.09 4.69
CA VAL A 622 16.06 11.93 6.14
C VAL A 622 16.04 13.29 6.81
N TYR A 623 15.07 13.50 7.70
CA TYR A 623 14.99 14.70 8.54
C TYR A 623 14.90 14.39 10.03
N ILE A 624 14.55 13.17 10.43
CA ILE A 624 14.57 12.71 11.81
C ILE A 624 15.18 11.31 11.88
N PHE A 625 16.05 11.08 12.86
CA PHE A 625 16.44 9.73 13.27
C PHE A 625 16.74 9.69 14.78
N HIS A 626 16.76 8.47 15.31
CA HIS A 626 17.17 8.17 16.68
C HIS A 626 18.53 7.47 16.66
N ASP A 627 19.34 7.67 17.69
CA ASP A 627 20.64 7.02 17.88
C ASP A 627 20.79 6.50 19.32
N ASP A 628 21.70 5.54 19.50
CA ASP A 628 22.06 5.02 20.83
C ASP A 628 23.11 5.95 21.47
N PRO A 629 22.83 6.57 22.63
CA PRO A 629 23.78 7.45 23.31
C PRO A 629 25.11 6.79 23.68
N ILE A 630 25.16 5.46 23.76
CA ILE A 630 26.38 4.71 24.08
C ILE A 630 27.24 4.46 22.83
N SER A 631 26.60 4.35 21.66
CA SER A 631 27.22 3.86 20.43
C SER A 631 27.39 4.96 19.37
N ALA A 632 27.28 6.23 19.76
CA ALA A 632 27.37 7.37 18.86
C ALA A 632 28.63 7.30 17.99
N GLY A 633 28.43 7.26 16.67
CA GLY A 633 29.51 7.10 15.71
C GLY A 633 30.46 8.29 15.67
N ASP A 634 31.74 8.04 15.37
CA ASP A 634 32.74 9.09 15.21
C ASP A 634 32.51 9.86 13.89
N CYS A 635 31.98 11.08 13.99
CA CYS A 635 31.75 11.93 12.83
C CYS A 635 33.05 12.35 12.13
N SER A 636 34.21 12.30 12.80
CA SER A 636 35.48 12.76 12.23
C SER A 636 36.02 11.84 11.13
N ILE A 637 35.60 10.58 11.09
CA ILE A 637 36.00 9.60 10.07
C ILE A 637 35.08 9.60 8.84
N VAL A 638 33.97 10.36 8.87
CA VAL A 638 33.05 10.48 7.73
C VAL A 638 33.64 11.43 6.69
N PRO A 639 33.80 11.02 5.42
CA PRO A 639 34.35 11.88 4.38
C PRO A 639 33.50 13.14 4.14
N ALA A 640 34.14 14.31 4.16
CA ALA A 640 33.45 15.58 3.89
C ALA A 640 32.76 15.60 2.52
N SER A 641 33.36 14.98 1.50
CA SER A 641 32.81 14.90 0.14
C SER A 641 31.48 14.16 0.06
N LEU A 642 31.28 13.13 0.90
CA LEU A 642 30.01 12.43 1.01
C LEU A 642 28.94 13.34 1.62
N VAL A 643 29.29 13.99 2.73
CA VAL A 643 28.40 14.92 3.44
C VAL A 643 27.98 16.05 2.49
N ASP A 644 28.93 16.63 1.75
CA ASP A 644 28.68 17.66 0.74
C ASP A 644 27.70 17.19 -0.35
N LYS A 645 27.89 15.95 -0.84
CA LYS A 645 27.01 15.34 -1.84
C LYS A 645 25.57 15.21 -1.32
N VAL A 646 25.38 14.69 -0.11
CA VAL A 646 24.05 14.53 0.50
C VAL A 646 23.40 15.89 0.74
N VAL A 647 24.14 16.86 1.30
CA VAL A 647 23.64 18.23 1.52
C VAL A 647 23.19 18.88 0.22
N ALA A 648 23.97 18.73 -0.86
CA ALA A 648 23.60 19.26 -2.18
C ALA A 648 22.33 18.61 -2.75
N LEU A 649 22.16 17.30 -2.57
CA LEU A 649 20.95 16.58 -2.98
C LEU A 649 19.71 17.09 -2.23
N THR A 650 19.80 17.30 -0.92
CA THR A 650 18.72 17.88 -0.11
C THR A 650 18.37 19.29 -0.59
N ALA A 651 19.37 20.15 -0.81
CA ALA A 651 19.17 21.53 -1.24
C ALA A 651 18.55 21.64 -2.66
N ALA A 652 18.84 20.69 -3.54
CA ALA A 652 18.25 20.62 -4.88
C ALA A 652 16.83 20.03 -4.90
N GLY A 653 16.39 19.39 -3.81
CA GLY A 653 15.05 18.82 -3.67
C GLY A 653 14.22 19.56 -2.64
N TRP A 654 13.73 18.82 -1.65
CA TRP A 654 12.81 19.33 -0.64
C TRP A 654 13.39 20.47 0.22
N GLY A 655 14.72 20.54 0.34
CA GLY A 655 15.42 21.60 1.08
C GLY A 655 15.43 22.95 0.36
N MET A 656 15.06 23.03 -0.92
CA MET A 656 15.10 24.27 -1.69
C MET A 656 14.23 25.37 -1.07
N SER A 657 13.02 25.02 -0.60
CA SER A 657 12.08 25.95 0.05
C SER A 657 12.27 26.03 1.57
N ARG A 658 13.35 25.46 2.10
CA ARG A 658 13.64 25.35 3.55
C ARG A 658 15.06 25.78 3.89
N GLN A 659 15.72 26.55 3.04
CA GLN A 659 17.03 27.12 3.38
C GLN A 659 16.88 28.11 4.54
N PRO A 660 17.89 28.23 5.43
CA PRO A 660 17.95 29.34 6.37
C PRO A 660 17.90 30.69 5.62
N GLU A 661 17.36 31.72 6.27
CA GLU A 661 17.39 33.09 5.76
C GLU A 661 18.82 33.65 5.65
#